data_AF-A0A426UYD8-F1
#
_entry.id   AF-A0A426UYD8-F1
#
_cell.length_a   1.000
_cell.length_b   1.000
_cell.length_c   1.000
_cell.angle_alpha   90.00
_cell.angle_beta   90.00
_cell.angle_gamma   90.00
#
_symmetry.space_group_name_H-M   'P 1'
#
loop_
_entity.id
_entity.type
_entity.pdbx_description
1 polymer ?
#
loop_
_entity_poly.entity_id
_entity_poly.type
_entity_poly.pdbx_seq_one_letter_code
_entity_poly.pdbx_strand_id
1 'polypeptide(L)'
;MSPGPQGTSLGVDFGTSHTIAVVRRADGSVRPLLFDGAPLMPSAVCADADGGLLVGRDALHAGRRHPERFEPNPKRLIDLPSTLLGEREFPVPALIAAVLDAVAEECRRVVGVPGQVTLTVPAEWGPARRQVMEDAAARSGLGRVRLVPEPVAAATYYAEALKHRTAVGSSIVVYDLGAGTFDASVVRRTETGFETVALDGRSDLGGLDIDAALIEHLGGVYGDREGWKRLLNPATVEERRYFREFQEEVRGAKERLSRHQQSDIAIPLIDVEAHLTRTELEQIARPHLEQTIRVTLAVIRAAGLSLADSAGLFLVGGASRMPLVATMLHRELGVAPTVLDQPEVVVAEGSVLWMESEAATLQFARAVTPAAPVPTAPAPVTPQAAPGLVFSPRTEQHAPYRAPQQDTPPRQALPPRTAQPATPPLSVSGDEPEPPETEADRLRRKKTGRRLLAGFIAVDLLIVAGLAWYFNRDDGTGGEDGPSGGDVVAATSFTPNWTPAEEGTLLAEIADAHGIDRVRTLVAAETPDPMLFSAGEDGVVRQWDLTSGSLVQEWDDLDIGGVHAMWATPSEDGLDYIVVVGDGYTPYLWTPATRDFADVGAPGMVLEDLVQGQRAGSVDGVPVYGVYNNDEFELYDLEAQESLGRWPLPDGYAFPRLFSSGDGLSMHVATVTSEQQVDVLDGATGEPWGLGLTAEDMAGVTTEAFGVVYYWGTPYAMLYGSDRYLHFWDLDQQMQTTASVPYEDTDDNYHFEMVDTADETALLCLTDTDEARAIGLATGEATEFVPPDGTPTKLVSVVVGGLQYAVTGDTDGDIQFWSLGQ
;
A
#
# COMPACT_ATOMS: atom_id res chain seq x y z
N MET A 1 -41.46 4.53 21.00
CA MET A 1 -40.98 4.14 19.65
C MET A 1 -41.42 2.71 19.44
N SER A 2 -42.19 2.44 18.39
CA SER A 2 -42.72 1.10 18.15
C SER A 2 -41.62 0.26 17.48
N PRO A 3 -41.24 -0.90 18.02
CA PRO A 3 -40.34 -1.83 17.33
C PRO A 3 -40.93 -2.17 15.96
N GLY A 4 -40.07 -2.36 14.95
CA GLY A 4 -40.50 -2.89 13.66
C GLY A 4 -41.19 -4.26 13.83
N PRO A 5 -41.95 -4.73 12.83
CA PRO A 5 -42.56 -6.05 12.90
C PRO A 5 -41.47 -7.11 13.16
N GLN A 6 -41.72 -7.97 14.16
CA GLN A 6 -40.83 -9.08 14.52
C GLN A 6 -40.45 -9.88 13.25
N GLY A 7 -39.15 -10.16 13.07
CA GLY A 7 -38.65 -10.91 11.91
C GLY A 7 -38.13 -10.05 10.74
N THR A 8 -37.85 -8.75 10.96
CA THR A 8 -37.16 -7.89 9.98
C THR A 8 -35.66 -7.90 10.23
N SER A 9 -34.83 -8.18 9.22
CA SER A 9 -33.37 -8.07 9.28
C SER A 9 -32.82 -7.09 8.25
N LEU A 10 -31.69 -6.48 8.58
CA LEU A 10 -30.94 -5.55 7.74
C LEU A 10 -29.56 -6.16 7.46
N GLY A 11 -29.18 -6.21 6.19
CA GLY A 11 -27.84 -6.54 5.74
C GLY A 11 -27.22 -5.31 5.12
N VAL A 12 -25.98 -4.99 5.49
CA VAL A 12 -25.27 -3.82 4.97
C VAL A 12 -23.92 -4.29 4.47
N ASP A 13 -23.65 -3.95 3.21
CA ASP A 13 -22.33 -4.03 2.62
C ASP A 13 -21.74 -2.61 2.58
N PHE A 14 -20.73 -2.38 3.43
CA PHE A 14 -19.94 -1.17 3.42
C PHE A 14 -18.72 -1.39 2.52
N GLY A 15 -18.90 -1.11 1.23
CA GLY A 15 -17.85 -1.20 0.22
C GLY A 15 -17.02 0.07 0.14
N THR A 16 -15.83 -0.04 -0.48
CA THR A 16 -14.88 1.07 -0.62
C THR A 16 -15.47 2.30 -1.30
N SER A 17 -16.18 2.11 -2.43
CA SER A 17 -16.83 3.22 -3.14
C SER A 17 -18.33 3.35 -2.88
N HIS A 18 -19.02 2.24 -2.61
CA HIS A 18 -20.48 2.25 -2.43
C HIS A 18 -20.89 1.39 -1.26
N THR A 19 -21.90 1.89 -0.54
CA THR A 19 -22.61 1.18 0.51
C THR A 19 -23.96 0.74 -0.03
N ILE A 20 -24.31 -0.52 0.22
CA ILE A 20 -25.57 -1.14 -0.18
C ILE A 20 -26.21 -1.71 1.07
N ALA A 21 -27.51 -1.47 1.22
CA ALA A 21 -28.26 -1.99 2.34
C ALA A 21 -29.52 -2.69 1.85
N VAL A 22 -29.81 -3.85 2.42
CA VAL A 22 -30.91 -4.72 2.03
C VAL A 22 -31.72 -5.08 3.26
N VAL A 23 -33.04 -4.99 3.12
CA VAL A 23 -33.97 -5.41 4.17
C VAL A 23 -34.65 -6.70 3.77
N ARG A 24 -34.64 -7.68 4.67
CA ARG A 24 -35.51 -8.84 4.62
C ARG A 24 -36.67 -8.64 5.59
N ARG A 25 -37.90 -8.68 5.06
CA ARG A 25 -39.13 -8.54 5.86
C ARG A 25 -39.58 -9.90 6.42
N ALA A 26 -40.51 -9.85 7.37
CA ALA A 26 -41.10 -11.04 7.97
C ALA A 26 -41.82 -11.98 6.97
N ASP A 27 -42.25 -11.46 5.82
CA ASP A 27 -42.83 -12.26 4.72
C ASP A 27 -41.79 -12.98 3.85
N GLY A 28 -40.50 -12.82 4.19
CA GLY A 28 -39.37 -13.38 3.44
C GLY A 28 -38.95 -12.55 2.24
N SER A 29 -39.61 -11.43 1.93
CA SER A 29 -39.21 -10.56 0.82
C SER A 29 -37.90 -9.83 1.16
N VAL A 30 -36.96 -9.91 0.23
CA VAL A 30 -35.66 -9.22 0.27
C VAL A 30 -35.74 -8.05 -0.70
N ARG A 31 -35.40 -6.83 -0.23
CA ARG A 31 -35.36 -5.64 -1.08
C ARG A 31 -34.24 -4.69 -0.66
N PRO A 32 -33.50 -4.08 -1.61
CA PRO A 32 -32.57 -3.01 -1.29
C PRO A 32 -33.30 -1.79 -0.73
N LEU A 33 -32.64 -1.08 0.18
CA LEU A 33 -32.96 0.29 0.55
C LEU A 33 -32.56 1.23 -0.59
N LEU A 34 -33.29 2.33 -0.74
CA LEU A 34 -33.04 3.29 -1.81
C LEU A 34 -32.61 4.63 -1.20
N PHE A 35 -31.37 5.01 -1.49
CA PHE A 35 -30.77 6.28 -1.12
C PHE A 35 -30.89 7.23 -2.31
N ASP A 36 -31.65 8.31 -2.16
CA ASP A 36 -32.00 9.23 -3.26
C ASP A 36 -32.58 8.53 -4.50
N GLY A 37 -33.35 7.45 -4.27
CA GLY A 37 -33.97 6.65 -5.32
C GLY A 37 -33.05 5.61 -5.98
N ALA A 38 -31.80 5.44 -5.51
CA ALA A 38 -30.85 4.45 -6.02
C ALA A 38 -30.48 3.41 -4.94
N PRO A 39 -30.22 2.13 -5.30
CA PRO A 39 -29.82 1.10 -4.34
C PRO A 39 -28.36 1.24 -3.88
N LEU A 40 -27.56 2.03 -4.58
CA LEU A 40 -26.15 2.29 -4.34
C LEU A 40 -26.00 3.68 -3.74
N MET A 41 -25.58 3.75 -2.48
CA MET A 41 -25.17 5.00 -1.84
C MET A 41 -23.65 5.13 -1.97
N PRO A 42 -23.09 6.27 -2.41
CA PRO A 42 -21.66 6.49 -2.31
C PRO A 42 -21.20 6.36 -0.85
N SER A 43 -20.09 5.66 -0.59
CA SER A 43 -19.51 5.55 0.75
C SER A 43 -18.78 6.82 1.20
N ALA A 44 -18.77 7.85 0.35
CA ALA A 44 -18.03 9.08 0.56
C ALA A 44 -18.58 9.95 1.70
N VAL A 45 -17.68 10.73 2.31
CA VAL A 45 -17.97 11.69 3.38
C VAL A 45 -17.38 13.06 3.06
N CYS A 46 -18.05 14.13 3.50
CA CYS A 46 -17.54 15.50 3.38
C CYS A 46 -17.82 16.28 4.66
N ALA A 47 -16.80 16.93 5.23
CA ALA A 47 -17.01 17.83 6.35
C ALA A 47 -17.75 19.10 5.90
N ASP A 48 -18.83 19.44 6.60
CA ASP A 48 -19.54 20.71 6.42
C ASP A 48 -18.85 21.86 7.17
N ALA A 49 -19.40 23.08 7.08
CA ALA A 49 -18.82 24.26 7.73
C ALA A 49 -19.05 24.32 9.26
N ASP A 50 -20.07 23.61 9.76
CA ASP A 50 -20.45 23.58 11.17
C ASP A 50 -19.78 22.39 11.91
N GLY A 51 -19.03 21.57 11.19
CA GLY A 51 -18.29 20.44 11.73
C GLY A 51 -19.06 19.13 11.76
N GLY A 52 -20.18 19.04 11.04
CA GLY A 52 -20.87 17.80 10.73
C GLY A 52 -20.28 17.09 9.50
N LEU A 53 -20.75 15.87 9.25
CA LEU A 53 -20.38 15.07 8.09
C LEU A 53 -21.58 14.90 7.17
N LEU A 54 -21.44 15.36 5.93
CA LEU A 54 -22.31 14.96 4.83
C LEU A 54 -21.86 13.59 4.33
N VAL A 55 -22.79 12.78 3.84
CA VAL A 55 -22.51 11.42 3.33
C VAL A 55 -23.21 11.18 1.99
N GLY A 56 -22.82 10.13 1.26
CA GLY A 56 -23.52 9.74 0.05
C GLY A 56 -23.44 10.79 -1.07
N ARG A 57 -24.56 11.04 -1.76
CA ARG A 57 -24.60 12.00 -2.87
C ARG A 57 -24.38 13.44 -2.42
N ASP A 58 -24.76 13.77 -1.19
CA ASP A 58 -24.54 15.11 -0.62
C ASP A 58 -23.06 15.34 -0.37
N ALA A 59 -22.33 14.32 0.11
CA ALA A 59 -20.87 14.37 0.21
C ALA A 59 -20.23 14.58 -1.17
N LEU A 60 -20.64 13.84 -2.21
CA LEU A 60 -20.11 14.04 -3.57
C LEU A 60 -20.35 15.47 -4.08
N HIS A 61 -21.56 16.00 -3.92
CA HIS A 61 -21.90 17.36 -4.36
C HIS A 61 -21.13 18.44 -3.57
N ALA A 62 -20.88 18.22 -2.28
CA ALA A 62 -20.07 19.12 -1.47
C ALA A 62 -18.59 19.02 -1.84
N GLY A 63 -18.08 17.80 -2.04
CA GLY A 63 -16.69 17.51 -2.40
C GLY A 63 -16.27 18.10 -3.74
N ARG A 64 -17.19 18.29 -4.70
CA ARG A 64 -16.92 19.04 -5.93
C ARG A 64 -16.61 20.53 -5.71
N ARG A 65 -17.09 21.09 -4.59
CA ARG A 65 -16.83 22.50 -4.22
C ARG A 65 -15.74 22.63 -3.16
N HIS A 66 -15.62 21.64 -2.28
CA HIS A 66 -14.70 21.64 -1.15
C HIS A 66 -13.85 20.37 -1.17
N PRO A 67 -12.97 20.21 -2.17
CA PRO A 67 -12.23 18.97 -2.33
C PRO A 67 -11.33 18.63 -1.15
N GLU A 68 -10.86 19.66 -0.43
CA GLU A 68 -10.05 19.55 0.77
C GLU A 68 -10.78 18.94 1.98
N ARG A 69 -12.13 18.92 1.97
CA ARG A 69 -12.96 18.45 3.10
C ARG A 69 -13.58 17.08 2.87
N PHE A 70 -13.19 16.40 1.81
CA PHE A 70 -13.92 15.26 1.28
C PHE A 70 -13.02 14.04 1.18
N GLU A 71 -13.53 12.94 1.72
CA GLU A 71 -12.94 11.62 1.61
C GLU A 71 -13.87 10.71 0.78
N PRO A 72 -13.47 10.30 -0.44
CA PRO A 72 -14.30 9.47 -1.31
C PRO A 72 -14.46 8.02 -0.84
N ASN A 73 -13.48 7.47 -0.15
CA ASN A 73 -13.32 6.04 0.12
C ASN A 73 -12.88 5.78 1.58
N PRO A 74 -13.66 6.15 2.61
CA PRO A 74 -13.25 6.04 4.02
C PRO A 74 -12.91 4.61 4.48
N LYS A 75 -13.35 3.56 3.76
CA LYS A 75 -12.93 2.16 4.03
C LYS A 75 -11.41 1.96 3.86
N ARG A 76 -10.75 2.70 2.96
CA ARG A 76 -9.28 2.63 2.76
C ARG A 76 -8.49 3.21 3.94
N LEU A 77 -9.13 4.01 4.78
CA LEU A 77 -8.51 4.60 5.95
C LEU A 77 -8.66 3.74 7.20
N ILE A 78 -9.23 2.52 7.10
CA ILE A 78 -9.64 1.73 8.26
C ILE A 78 -8.51 1.42 9.25
N ASP A 79 -7.28 1.40 8.76
CA ASP A 79 -6.08 1.15 9.59
C ASP A 79 -5.55 2.42 10.25
N LEU A 80 -6.02 3.61 9.85
CA LEU A 80 -5.65 4.88 10.47
C LEU A 80 -6.55 5.20 11.67
N PRO A 81 -6.02 5.83 12.74
CA PRO A 81 -6.85 6.28 13.85
C PRO A 81 -7.78 7.43 13.44
N SER A 82 -7.30 8.34 12.58
CA SER A 82 -7.97 9.56 12.16
C SER A 82 -7.49 10.05 10.79
N THR A 83 -8.18 11.05 10.23
CA THR A 83 -7.76 11.77 9.03
C THR A 83 -8.24 13.22 9.06
N LEU A 84 -7.58 14.09 8.29
CA LEU A 84 -7.96 15.49 8.14
C LEU A 84 -8.99 15.68 7.02
N LEU A 85 -10.11 16.32 7.34
CA LEU A 85 -11.05 16.86 6.36
C LEU A 85 -11.07 18.39 6.49
N GLY A 86 -10.32 19.05 5.62
CA GLY A 86 -9.98 20.45 5.72
C GLY A 86 -8.98 20.67 6.87
N GLU A 87 -9.31 21.57 7.78
CA GLU A 87 -8.47 21.88 8.95
C GLU A 87 -8.85 21.06 10.19
N ARG A 88 -9.75 20.07 10.03
CA ARG A 88 -10.31 19.33 11.16
C ARG A 88 -10.02 17.85 11.06
N GLU A 89 -9.54 17.31 12.16
CA GLU A 89 -9.32 15.88 12.35
C GLU A 89 -10.63 15.15 12.69
N PHE A 90 -10.84 14.00 12.05
CA PHE A 90 -11.95 13.11 12.30
C PHE A 90 -11.43 11.69 12.56
N PRO A 91 -11.87 11.01 13.63
CA PRO A 91 -11.59 9.59 13.81
C PRO A 91 -12.19 8.78 12.67
N VAL A 92 -11.46 7.82 12.12
CA VAL A 92 -11.95 6.97 11.03
C VAL A 92 -13.24 6.22 11.38
N PRO A 93 -13.41 5.64 12.60
CA PRO A 93 -14.68 5.04 13.00
C PRO A 93 -15.86 6.03 12.96
N ALA A 94 -15.62 7.33 13.13
CA ALA A 94 -16.68 8.35 13.04
C ALA A 94 -17.10 8.62 11.59
N LEU A 95 -16.17 8.56 10.63
CA LEU A 95 -16.47 8.67 9.20
C LEU A 95 -17.35 7.50 8.75
N ILE A 96 -16.96 6.28 9.10
CA ILE A 96 -17.73 5.06 8.79
C ILE A 96 -19.09 5.11 9.49
N ALA A 97 -19.14 5.53 10.76
CA ALA A 97 -20.38 5.67 11.51
C ALA A 97 -21.37 6.64 10.85
N ALA A 98 -20.90 7.74 10.26
CA ALA A 98 -21.78 8.69 9.56
C ALA A 98 -22.48 8.04 8.35
N VAL A 99 -21.74 7.22 7.59
CA VAL A 99 -22.31 6.46 6.46
C VAL A 99 -23.32 5.43 6.96
N LEU A 100 -22.96 4.68 8.01
CA LEU A 100 -23.86 3.69 8.62
C LEU A 100 -25.10 4.32 9.26
N ASP A 101 -25.01 5.55 9.78
CA ASP A 101 -26.15 6.25 10.35
C ASP A 101 -27.18 6.66 9.29
N ALA A 102 -26.73 7.06 8.09
CA ALA A 102 -27.62 7.27 6.95
C ALA A 102 -28.34 5.98 6.53
N VAL A 103 -27.64 4.83 6.57
CA VAL A 103 -28.28 3.51 6.38
C VAL A 103 -29.33 3.24 7.47
N ALA A 104 -29.00 3.53 8.74
CA ALA A 104 -29.91 3.34 9.86
C ALA A 104 -31.15 4.23 9.75
N GLU A 105 -30.99 5.49 9.34
CA GLU A 105 -32.08 6.43 9.13
C GLU A 105 -33.00 5.96 8.02
N GLU A 106 -32.45 5.56 6.87
CA GLU A 106 -33.22 5.06 5.75
C GLU A 106 -33.95 3.76 6.09
N CYS A 107 -33.29 2.84 6.80
CA CYS A 107 -33.93 1.62 7.31
C CYS A 107 -35.11 1.97 8.24
N ARG A 108 -34.91 2.89 9.20
CA ARG A 108 -35.95 3.35 10.11
C ARG A 108 -37.13 3.97 9.37
N ARG A 109 -36.88 4.74 8.31
CA ARG A 109 -37.90 5.35 7.48
C ARG A 109 -38.74 4.32 6.72
N VAL A 110 -38.10 3.27 6.18
CA VAL A 110 -38.77 2.29 5.31
C VAL A 110 -39.44 1.15 6.07
N VAL A 111 -38.81 0.63 7.12
CA VAL A 111 -39.28 -0.55 7.87
C VAL A 111 -39.26 -0.41 9.40
N GLY A 112 -38.73 0.69 9.94
CA GLY A 112 -38.52 0.86 11.37
C GLY A 112 -37.18 0.28 11.85
N VAL A 113 -37.08 0.02 13.16
CA VAL A 113 -35.86 -0.55 13.75
C VAL A 113 -35.79 -2.05 13.41
N PRO A 114 -34.74 -2.53 12.74
CA PRO A 114 -34.59 -3.95 12.41
C PRO A 114 -34.37 -4.78 13.67
N GLY A 115 -34.81 -6.04 13.66
CA GLY A 115 -34.60 -6.97 14.76
C GLY A 115 -33.19 -7.57 14.78
N GLN A 116 -32.52 -7.59 13.63
CA GLN A 116 -31.15 -8.07 13.45
C GLN A 116 -30.46 -7.23 12.38
N VAL A 117 -29.20 -6.87 12.63
CA VAL A 117 -28.33 -6.18 11.66
C VAL A 117 -27.10 -7.03 11.41
N THR A 118 -26.75 -7.21 10.15
CA THR A 118 -25.54 -7.89 9.70
C THR A 118 -24.73 -6.94 8.83
N LEU A 119 -23.45 -6.77 9.15
CA LEU A 119 -22.48 -6.07 8.31
C LEU A 119 -21.59 -7.10 7.61
N THR A 120 -21.27 -6.86 6.35
CA THR A 120 -20.26 -7.66 5.64
C THR A 120 -18.87 -7.06 5.84
N VAL A 121 -17.86 -7.91 5.91
CA VAL A 121 -16.44 -7.54 6.02
C VAL A 121 -15.59 -8.46 5.13
N PRO A 122 -14.46 -7.99 4.59
CA PRO A 122 -13.51 -8.85 3.89
C PRO A 122 -13.08 -10.03 4.76
N ALA A 123 -12.87 -11.19 4.14
CA ALA A 123 -12.62 -12.43 4.90
C ALA A 123 -11.25 -12.45 5.58
N GLU A 124 -10.25 -11.82 4.95
CA GLU A 124 -8.89 -11.63 5.46
C GLU A 124 -8.81 -10.68 6.68
N TRP A 125 -9.83 -9.84 6.91
CA TRP A 125 -9.75 -8.84 7.99
C TRP A 125 -9.60 -9.51 9.35
N GLY A 126 -8.52 -9.15 10.05
CA GLY A 126 -8.26 -9.53 11.42
C GLY A 126 -9.17 -8.84 12.45
N PRO A 127 -9.00 -9.14 13.75
CA PRO A 127 -9.84 -8.61 14.83
C PRO A 127 -9.88 -7.08 14.90
N ALA A 128 -8.78 -6.37 14.62
CA ALA A 128 -8.69 -4.91 14.73
C ALA A 128 -9.64 -4.20 13.74
N ARG A 129 -9.54 -4.49 12.44
CA ARG A 129 -10.43 -3.93 11.41
C ARG A 129 -11.91 -4.28 11.67
N ARG A 130 -12.17 -5.49 12.17
CA ARG A 130 -13.53 -5.91 12.59
C ARG A 130 -14.05 -5.08 13.78
N GLN A 131 -13.20 -4.80 14.76
CA GLN A 131 -13.55 -3.95 15.90
C GLN A 131 -13.87 -2.52 15.44
N VAL A 132 -13.14 -1.96 14.48
CA VAL A 132 -13.45 -0.64 13.91
C VAL A 132 -14.87 -0.59 13.31
N MET A 133 -15.29 -1.65 12.61
CA MET A 133 -16.65 -1.75 12.08
C MET A 133 -17.71 -1.87 13.18
N GLU A 134 -17.44 -2.65 14.23
CA GLU A 134 -18.35 -2.75 15.38
C GLU A 134 -18.47 -1.43 16.14
N ASP A 135 -17.37 -0.70 16.31
CA ASP A 135 -17.33 0.61 16.94
C ASP A 135 -18.08 1.66 16.12
N ALA A 136 -17.88 1.66 14.79
CA ALA A 136 -18.63 2.52 13.88
C ALA A 136 -20.13 2.22 13.93
N ALA A 137 -20.50 0.94 13.97
CA ALA A 137 -21.89 0.52 14.10
C ALA A 137 -22.51 0.95 15.43
N ALA A 138 -21.78 0.83 16.54
CA ALA A 138 -22.21 1.25 17.87
C ALA A 138 -22.39 2.77 17.99
N ARG A 139 -21.64 3.55 17.20
CA ARG A 139 -21.77 5.01 17.07
C ARG A 139 -22.92 5.44 16.14
N SER A 140 -23.44 4.53 15.34
CA SER A 140 -24.56 4.76 14.42
C SER A 140 -25.90 4.32 15.02
N GLY A 141 -27.01 4.64 14.35
CA GLY A 141 -28.34 4.13 14.68
C GLY A 141 -28.57 2.63 14.47
N LEU A 142 -27.55 1.84 14.09
CA LEU A 142 -27.65 0.39 13.85
C LEU A 142 -27.60 -0.45 15.13
N GLY A 143 -26.92 0.02 16.18
CA GLY A 143 -26.77 -0.71 17.44
C GLY A 143 -25.88 -1.94 17.32
N ARG A 144 -26.28 -3.07 17.91
CA ARG A 144 -25.49 -4.31 17.89
C ARG A 144 -25.59 -4.99 16.52
N VAL A 145 -24.44 -5.26 15.91
CA VAL A 145 -24.33 -5.92 14.60
C VAL A 145 -23.72 -7.31 14.72
N ARG A 146 -23.94 -8.12 13.69
CA ARG A 146 -23.18 -9.34 13.41
C ARG A 146 -22.28 -9.10 12.22
N LEU A 147 -21.07 -9.63 12.24
CA LEU A 147 -20.19 -9.59 11.07
C LEU A 147 -20.30 -10.90 10.30
N VAL A 148 -20.31 -10.82 8.96
CA VAL A 148 -20.21 -11.98 8.07
C VAL A 148 -19.13 -11.73 7.03
N PRO A 149 -18.27 -12.72 6.72
CA PRO A 149 -17.33 -12.58 5.61
C PRO A 149 -18.06 -12.35 4.29
N GLU A 150 -17.62 -11.38 3.51
CA GLU A 150 -18.13 -11.06 2.16
C GLU A 150 -18.24 -12.32 1.25
N PRO A 151 -17.23 -13.21 1.13
CA PRO A 151 -17.35 -14.40 0.29
C PRO A 151 -18.36 -15.43 0.82
N VAL A 152 -18.57 -15.50 2.13
CA VAL A 152 -19.60 -16.35 2.75
C VAL A 152 -21.00 -15.80 2.43
N ALA A 153 -21.18 -14.48 2.48
CA ALA A 153 -22.41 -13.83 2.07
C ALA A 153 -22.69 -14.08 0.58
N ALA A 154 -21.68 -13.91 -0.28
CA ALA A 154 -21.80 -14.16 -1.72
C ALA A 154 -22.20 -15.61 -2.05
N ALA A 155 -21.59 -16.61 -1.40
CA ALA A 155 -21.97 -18.00 -1.58
C ALA A 155 -23.37 -18.34 -1.03
N THR A 156 -23.76 -17.70 0.08
CA THR A 156 -25.12 -17.80 0.61
C THR A 156 -26.14 -17.28 -0.40
N TYR A 157 -25.86 -16.14 -1.04
CA TYR A 157 -26.68 -15.61 -2.12
C TYR A 157 -26.80 -16.62 -3.27
N TYR A 158 -25.68 -17.17 -3.73
CA TYR A 158 -25.67 -18.15 -4.83
C TYR A 158 -26.53 -19.38 -4.53
N ALA A 159 -26.43 -19.94 -3.33
CA ALA A 159 -27.20 -21.13 -2.96
C ALA A 159 -28.69 -20.81 -2.72
N GLU A 160 -28.98 -19.76 -1.97
CA GLU A 160 -30.33 -19.53 -1.42
C GLU A 160 -31.16 -18.59 -2.30
N ALA A 161 -30.58 -17.50 -2.80
CA ALA A 161 -31.30 -16.53 -3.64
C ALA A 161 -31.47 -17.05 -5.08
N LEU A 162 -30.39 -17.55 -5.68
CA LEU A 162 -30.43 -18.12 -7.04
C LEU A 162 -30.95 -19.57 -7.06
N LYS A 163 -31.22 -20.16 -5.88
CA LYS A 163 -31.69 -21.55 -5.71
C LYS A 163 -30.79 -22.56 -6.40
N HIS A 164 -29.49 -22.27 -6.46
CA HIS A 164 -28.51 -23.17 -7.03
C HIS A 164 -28.25 -24.32 -6.07
N ARG A 165 -28.32 -25.56 -6.56
CA ARG A 165 -28.14 -26.73 -5.71
C ARG A 165 -26.66 -26.96 -5.43
N THR A 166 -26.18 -26.44 -4.30
CA THR A 166 -24.84 -26.72 -3.77
C THR A 166 -24.94 -27.80 -2.71
N ALA A 167 -24.44 -29.01 -3.00
CA ALA A 167 -24.45 -30.11 -2.05
C ALA A 167 -23.48 -29.85 -0.89
N VAL A 168 -23.74 -30.43 0.28
CA VAL A 168 -22.80 -30.38 1.41
C VAL A 168 -21.46 -30.99 0.97
N GLY A 169 -20.37 -30.32 1.27
CA GLY A 169 -19.01 -30.65 0.83
C GLY A 169 -18.60 -30.02 -0.50
N SER A 170 -19.55 -29.52 -1.32
CA SER A 170 -19.21 -28.82 -2.56
C SER A 170 -18.62 -27.43 -2.27
N SER A 171 -17.66 -27.02 -3.09
CA SER A 171 -16.98 -25.73 -2.97
C SER A 171 -17.39 -24.76 -4.09
N ILE A 172 -17.44 -23.47 -3.77
CA ILE A 172 -17.65 -22.35 -4.70
C ILE A 172 -16.38 -21.51 -4.68
N VAL A 173 -15.93 -21.04 -5.83
CA VAL A 173 -14.88 -20.02 -5.94
C VAL A 173 -15.56 -18.66 -6.05
N VAL A 174 -15.23 -17.74 -5.15
CA VAL A 174 -15.67 -16.35 -5.17
C VAL A 174 -14.48 -15.50 -5.62
N TYR A 175 -14.69 -14.72 -6.67
CA TYR A 175 -13.75 -13.73 -7.20
C TYR A 175 -14.40 -12.36 -6.98
N ASP A 176 -13.90 -11.58 -6.04
CA ASP A 176 -14.43 -10.26 -5.71
C ASP A 176 -13.45 -9.18 -6.16
N LEU A 177 -13.78 -8.49 -7.25
CA LEU A 177 -13.00 -7.35 -7.73
C LEU A 177 -13.77 -6.07 -7.45
N GLY A 178 -13.46 -5.48 -6.31
CA GLY A 178 -14.06 -4.27 -5.77
C GLY A 178 -13.49 -3.00 -6.40
N ALA A 179 -13.84 -1.87 -5.79
CA ALA A 179 -13.28 -0.59 -6.21
C ALA A 179 -11.84 -0.41 -5.73
N GLY A 180 -11.50 -0.88 -4.52
CA GLY A 180 -10.17 -0.64 -3.97
C GLY A 180 -9.41 -1.87 -3.51
N THR A 181 -10.02 -3.05 -3.56
CA THR A 181 -9.42 -4.33 -3.16
C THR A 181 -9.89 -5.44 -4.10
N PHE A 182 -9.11 -6.51 -4.13
CA PHE A 182 -9.42 -7.76 -4.80
C PHE A 182 -9.33 -8.90 -3.80
N ASP A 183 -10.34 -9.76 -3.74
CA ASP A 183 -10.36 -10.92 -2.85
C ASP A 183 -10.75 -12.18 -3.64
N ALA A 184 -9.97 -13.24 -3.50
CA ALA A 184 -10.29 -14.57 -3.99
C ALA A 184 -10.56 -15.51 -2.81
N SER A 185 -11.60 -16.33 -2.91
CA SER A 185 -11.94 -17.27 -1.83
C SER A 185 -12.52 -18.56 -2.37
N VAL A 186 -12.14 -19.68 -1.76
CA VAL A 186 -12.83 -20.96 -1.90
C VAL A 186 -13.66 -21.17 -0.66
N VAL A 187 -14.98 -21.25 -0.83
CA VAL A 187 -15.93 -21.48 0.26
C VAL A 187 -16.62 -22.83 0.09
N ARG A 188 -16.78 -23.59 1.17
CA ARG A 188 -17.37 -24.93 1.15
C ARG A 188 -18.72 -24.94 1.84
N ARG A 189 -19.70 -25.60 1.22
CA ARG A 189 -21.02 -25.83 1.80
C ARG A 189 -20.90 -26.80 2.97
N THR A 190 -21.30 -26.38 4.16
CA THR A 190 -21.43 -27.24 5.35
C THR A 190 -22.89 -27.66 5.53
N GLU A 191 -23.19 -28.48 6.53
CA GLU A 191 -24.58 -28.85 6.85
C GLU A 191 -25.43 -27.63 7.24
N THR A 192 -24.81 -26.61 7.82
CA THR A 192 -25.49 -25.45 8.41
C THR A 192 -25.26 -24.14 7.65
N GLY A 193 -24.38 -24.10 6.66
CA GLY A 193 -24.08 -22.88 5.90
C GLY A 193 -22.88 -23.02 4.97
N PHE A 194 -21.97 -22.05 5.05
CA PHE A 194 -20.71 -22.01 4.31
C PHE A 194 -19.56 -21.63 5.23
N GLU A 195 -18.40 -22.19 4.95
CA GLU A 195 -17.12 -21.84 5.59
C GLU A 195 -16.07 -21.52 4.54
N THR A 196 -15.14 -20.64 4.87
CA THR A 196 -13.99 -20.35 4.02
C THR A 196 -12.94 -21.44 4.18
N VAL A 197 -12.50 -22.03 3.07
CA VAL A 197 -11.49 -23.09 3.01
C VAL A 197 -10.10 -22.51 2.75
N ALA A 198 -10.03 -21.60 1.79
CA ALA A 198 -8.83 -20.84 1.46
C ALA A 198 -9.28 -19.45 1.00
N LEU A 199 -8.45 -18.46 1.27
CA LEU A 199 -8.64 -17.09 0.85
C LEU A 199 -7.28 -16.46 0.62
N ASP A 200 -7.23 -15.51 -0.28
CA ASP A 200 -6.09 -14.64 -0.53
C ASP A 200 -6.60 -13.41 -1.29
N GLY A 201 -5.85 -12.33 -1.32
CA GLY A 201 -6.35 -11.05 -1.82
C GLY A 201 -5.25 -10.03 -2.04
N ARG A 202 -5.67 -8.85 -2.47
CA ARG A 202 -4.82 -7.68 -2.67
C ARG A 202 -5.56 -6.44 -2.23
N SER A 203 -5.03 -5.80 -1.19
CA SER A 203 -5.58 -4.55 -0.64
C SER A 203 -5.25 -3.32 -1.50
N ASP A 204 -4.33 -3.47 -2.45
CA ASP A 204 -3.78 -2.44 -3.34
C ASP A 204 -4.27 -2.57 -4.80
N LEU A 205 -5.21 -3.47 -5.07
CA LEU A 205 -5.67 -3.75 -6.44
C LEU A 205 -7.18 -3.79 -6.53
N GLY A 206 -7.76 -2.89 -7.32
CA GLY A 206 -9.17 -2.82 -7.63
C GLY A 206 -9.48 -1.90 -8.80
N GLY A 207 -10.75 -1.49 -8.90
CA GLY A 207 -11.19 -0.58 -9.95
C GLY A 207 -10.51 0.80 -9.94
N LEU A 208 -10.12 1.33 -8.78
CA LEU A 208 -9.45 2.62 -8.63
C LEU A 208 -8.03 2.60 -9.19
N ASP A 209 -7.35 1.46 -9.10
CA ASP A 209 -5.97 1.31 -9.57
C ASP A 209 -5.96 1.21 -11.11
N ILE A 210 -7.03 0.65 -11.70
CA ILE A 210 -7.29 0.75 -13.15
C ILE A 210 -7.63 2.19 -13.57
N ASP A 211 -8.32 2.97 -12.71
CA ASP A 211 -8.56 4.39 -12.97
C ASP A 211 -7.24 5.18 -12.96
N ALA A 212 -6.32 4.85 -12.04
CA ALA A 212 -4.98 5.44 -11.98
C ALA A 212 -4.16 5.09 -13.22
N ALA A 213 -4.14 3.82 -13.65
CA ALA A 213 -3.46 3.39 -14.86
C ALA A 213 -4.01 4.05 -16.15
N LEU A 214 -5.32 4.36 -16.18
CA LEU A 214 -5.91 5.16 -17.27
C LEU A 214 -5.41 6.60 -17.24
N ILE A 215 -5.27 7.22 -16.07
CA ILE A 215 -4.71 8.57 -15.92
C ILE A 215 -3.25 8.58 -16.39
N GLU A 216 -2.45 7.60 -15.98
CA GLU A 216 -1.06 7.43 -16.41
C GLU A 216 -0.95 7.29 -17.94
N HIS A 217 -1.78 6.43 -18.53
CA HIS A 217 -1.84 6.27 -19.99
C HIS A 217 -2.15 7.60 -20.71
N LEU A 218 -3.11 8.38 -20.19
CA LEU A 218 -3.41 9.72 -20.71
C LEU A 218 -2.24 10.68 -20.49
N GLY A 219 -1.46 10.51 -19.43
CA GLY A 219 -0.22 11.24 -19.14
C GLY A 219 0.86 11.00 -20.20
N GLY A 220 1.00 9.78 -20.70
CA GLY A 220 1.89 9.48 -21.83
C GLY A 220 1.56 10.25 -23.11
N VAL A 221 0.32 10.75 -23.27
CA VAL A 221 -0.14 11.49 -24.46
C VAL A 221 -0.19 13.00 -24.22
N TYR A 222 -0.57 13.43 -23.00
CA TYR A 222 -0.84 14.83 -22.67
C TYR A 222 0.13 15.43 -21.66
N GLY A 223 1.07 14.65 -21.13
CA GLY A 223 1.98 14.96 -20.02
C GLY A 223 2.80 16.23 -20.18
N ASP A 224 3.25 16.51 -21.41
CA ASP A 224 4.08 17.69 -21.71
C ASP A 224 3.32 19.02 -21.60
N ARG A 225 1.99 18.98 -21.53
CA ARG A 225 1.17 20.18 -21.45
C ARG A 225 1.17 20.72 -20.03
N GLU A 226 1.48 22.00 -19.85
CA GLU A 226 1.46 22.67 -18.55
C GLU A 226 0.13 22.44 -17.79
N GLY A 227 -1.01 22.49 -18.50
CA GLY A 227 -2.32 22.23 -17.90
C GLY A 227 -2.49 20.81 -17.37
N TRP A 228 -1.84 19.81 -17.95
CA TRP A 228 -1.84 18.43 -17.45
C TRP A 228 -1.02 18.33 -16.16
N LYS A 229 0.20 18.90 -16.14
CA LYS A 229 1.05 18.91 -14.94
C LYS A 229 0.34 19.58 -13.76
N ARG A 230 -0.35 20.70 -13.99
CA ARG A 230 -1.17 21.39 -12.98
C ARG A 230 -2.42 20.63 -12.57
N LEU A 231 -2.96 19.80 -13.47
CA LEU A 231 -4.10 18.94 -13.17
C LEU A 231 -3.72 17.83 -12.20
N LEU A 232 -2.56 17.19 -12.41
CA LEU A 232 -2.06 16.12 -11.51
C LEU A 232 -1.44 16.65 -10.22
N ASN A 233 -0.87 17.86 -10.25
CA ASN A 233 -0.28 18.52 -9.08
C ASN A 233 -1.03 19.83 -8.75
N PRO A 234 -2.26 19.74 -8.21
CA PRO A 234 -3.13 20.90 -8.03
C PRO A 234 -2.71 21.79 -6.83
N ALA A 235 -2.20 22.98 -7.11
CA ALA A 235 -1.78 23.94 -6.08
C ALA A 235 -2.97 24.70 -5.47
N THR A 236 -4.00 24.97 -6.27
CA THR A 236 -5.16 25.78 -5.86
C THR A 236 -6.41 24.94 -5.57
N VAL A 237 -7.36 25.51 -4.83
CA VAL A 237 -8.68 24.88 -4.61
C VAL A 237 -9.38 24.63 -5.96
N GLU A 238 -9.24 25.53 -6.93
CA GLU A 238 -9.86 25.38 -8.25
C GLU A 238 -9.26 24.19 -9.02
N GLU A 239 -7.94 24.05 -9.03
CA GLU A 239 -7.26 22.90 -9.65
C GLU A 239 -7.60 21.59 -8.96
N ARG A 240 -7.73 21.58 -7.62
CA ARG A 240 -8.21 20.39 -6.88
C ARG A 240 -9.62 19.97 -7.31
N ARG A 241 -10.47 20.93 -7.68
CA ARG A 241 -11.81 20.62 -8.22
C ARG A 241 -11.71 20.03 -9.61
N TYR A 242 -10.89 20.60 -10.49
CA TYR A 242 -10.66 20.06 -11.83
C TYR A 242 -10.07 18.65 -11.79
N PHE A 243 -9.11 18.40 -10.90
CA PHE A 243 -8.53 17.06 -10.73
C PHE A 243 -9.59 16.04 -10.32
N ARG A 244 -10.47 16.40 -9.37
CA ARG A 244 -11.57 15.53 -8.98
C ARG A 244 -12.58 15.29 -10.10
N GLU A 245 -12.96 16.33 -10.83
CA GLU A 245 -13.83 16.21 -12.00
C GLU A 245 -13.22 15.26 -13.03
N PHE A 246 -11.91 15.37 -13.27
CA PHE A 246 -11.17 14.49 -14.16
C PHE A 246 -11.16 13.03 -13.66
N GLN A 247 -10.91 12.79 -12.37
CA GLN A 247 -10.99 11.44 -11.78
C GLN A 247 -12.40 10.82 -11.94
N GLU A 248 -13.45 11.62 -11.72
CA GLU A 248 -14.84 11.19 -11.95
C GLU A 248 -15.11 10.84 -13.42
N GLU A 249 -14.59 11.62 -14.36
CA GLU A 249 -14.72 11.37 -15.80
C GLU A 249 -13.95 10.12 -16.26
N VAL A 250 -12.72 9.89 -15.76
CA VAL A 250 -11.93 8.68 -16.05
C VAL A 250 -12.67 7.44 -15.57
N ARG A 251 -13.13 7.44 -14.32
CA ARG A 251 -13.95 6.33 -13.78
C ARG A 251 -15.21 6.12 -14.61
N GLY A 252 -15.90 7.21 -14.95
CA GLY A 252 -17.09 7.17 -15.79
C GLY A 252 -16.81 6.57 -17.17
N ALA A 253 -15.67 6.89 -17.79
CA ALA A 253 -15.25 6.32 -19.05
C ALA A 253 -14.96 4.82 -18.95
N LYS A 254 -14.22 4.36 -17.93
CA LYS A 254 -14.02 2.93 -17.65
C LYS A 254 -15.35 2.17 -17.55
N GLU A 255 -16.29 2.71 -16.77
CA GLU A 255 -17.62 2.12 -16.59
C GLU A 255 -18.46 2.15 -17.89
N ARG A 256 -18.32 3.19 -18.73
CA ARG A 256 -18.94 3.27 -20.07
C ARG A 256 -18.32 2.24 -21.03
N LEU A 257 -17.00 2.08 -21.04
CA LEU A 257 -16.26 1.14 -21.88
C LEU A 257 -16.56 -0.34 -21.56
N SER A 258 -17.01 -0.62 -20.34
CA SER A 258 -17.55 -1.95 -20.00
C SER A 258 -18.83 -2.30 -20.78
N ARG A 259 -19.54 -1.30 -21.33
CA ARG A 259 -20.80 -1.45 -22.09
C ARG A 259 -20.71 -1.01 -23.54
N HIS A 260 -19.84 -0.05 -23.85
CA HIS A 260 -19.64 0.55 -25.17
C HIS A 260 -18.22 0.26 -25.69
N GLN A 261 -17.99 0.45 -26.98
CA GLN A 261 -16.68 0.21 -27.61
C GLN A 261 -15.73 1.41 -27.50
N GLN A 262 -16.27 2.58 -27.18
CA GLN A 262 -15.52 3.83 -27.09
C GLN A 262 -16.19 4.78 -26.08
N SER A 263 -15.42 5.69 -25.52
CA SER A 263 -15.85 6.76 -24.63
C SER A 263 -14.92 7.95 -24.78
N ASP A 264 -15.48 9.15 -24.68
CA ASP A 264 -14.69 10.37 -24.61
C ASP A 264 -14.53 10.80 -23.13
N ILE A 265 -13.42 11.47 -22.83
CA ILE A 265 -13.07 12.06 -21.52
C ILE A 265 -12.73 13.53 -21.75
N ALA A 266 -13.43 14.43 -21.08
CA ALA A 266 -13.04 15.83 -21.04
C ALA A 266 -11.87 16.00 -20.05
N ILE A 267 -10.76 16.57 -20.51
CA ILE A 267 -9.59 16.85 -19.68
C ILE A 267 -9.55 18.36 -19.38
N PRO A 268 -9.85 18.78 -18.14
CA PRO A 268 -9.83 20.19 -17.76
C PRO A 268 -8.40 20.74 -17.81
N LEU A 269 -8.27 22.07 -17.79
CA LEU A 269 -7.01 22.83 -17.90
C LEU A 269 -6.25 22.72 -19.24
N ILE A 270 -6.53 21.70 -20.07
CA ILE A 270 -5.98 21.58 -21.43
C ILE A 270 -7.03 21.65 -22.55
N ASP A 271 -8.33 21.68 -22.20
CA ASP A 271 -9.48 21.80 -23.12
C ASP A 271 -9.45 20.76 -24.26
N VAL A 272 -9.17 19.50 -23.87
CA VAL A 272 -9.11 18.35 -24.78
C VAL A 272 -10.21 17.36 -24.44
N GLU A 273 -10.86 16.82 -25.47
CA GLU A 273 -11.65 15.59 -25.36
C GLU A 273 -10.77 14.41 -25.82
N ALA A 274 -10.31 13.61 -24.87
CA ALA A 274 -9.54 12.40 -25.15
C ALA A 274 -10.49 11.27 -25.54
N HIS A 275 -10.19 10.62 -26.67
CA HIS A 275 -10.94 9.45 -27.14
C HIS A 275 -10.29 8.18 -26.62
N LEU A 276 -11.04 7.36 -25.88
CA LEU A 276 -10.59 6.04 -25.43
C LEU A 276 -11.48 4.95 -26.01
N THR A 277 -10.85 3.86 -26.40
CA THR A 277 -11.49 2.65 -26.90
C THR A 277 -11.50 1.55 -25.82
N ARG A 278 -12.40 0.57 -25.98
CA ARG A 278 -12.42 -0.61 -25.12
C ARG A 278 -11.10 -1.37 -25.22
N THR A 279 -10.51 -1.44 -26.40
CA THR A 279 -9.25 -2.16 -26.61
C THR A 279 -8.10 -1.53 -25.81
N GLU A 280 -8.02 -0.20 -25.75
CA GLU A 280 -7.01 0.48 -24.92
C GLU A 280 -7.25 0.20 -23.43
N LEU A 281 -8.51 0.31 -22.95
CA LEU A 281 -8.84 -0.09 -21.57
C LEU A 281 -8.44 -1.54 -21.29
N GLU A 282 -8.73 -2.46 -22.22
CA GLU A 282 -8.39 -3.88 -22.07
C GLU A 282 -6.88 -4.13 -22.06
N GLN A 283 -6.08 -3.31 -22.75
CA GLN A 283 -4.62 -3.37 -22.69
C GLN A 283 -4.10 -2.87 -21.34
N ILE A 284 -4.62 -1.72 -20.87
CA ILE A 284 -4.22 -1.09 -19.60
C ILE A 284 -4.62 -1.95 -18.39
N ALA A 285 -5.82 -2.53 -18.41
CA ALA A 285 -6.32 -3.35 -17.32
C ALA A 285 -5.68 -4.74 -17.27
N ARG A 286 -5.13 -5.25 -18.38
CA ARG A 286 -4.66 -6.64 -18.48
C ARG A 286 -3.61 -7.02 -17.42
N PRO A 287 -2.52 -6.27 -17.19
CA PRO A 287 -1.51 -6.65 -16.19
C PRO A 287 -2.09 -6.78 -14.78
N HIS A 288 -2.97 -5.85 -14.41
CA HIS A 288 -3.71 -5.86 -13.14
C HIS A 288 -4.61 -7.09 -13.04
N LEU A 289 -5.37 -7.41 -14.09
CA LEU A 289 -6.24 -8.59 -14.09
C LEU A 289 -5.45 -9.91 -14.10
N GLU A 290 -4.27 -9.97 -14.71
CA GLU A 290 -3.42 -11.16 -14.65
C GLU A 290 -2.96 -11.46 -13.22
N GLN A 291 -2.65 -10.43 -12.41
CA GLN A 291 -2.34 -10.59 -11.00
C GLN A 291 -3.52 -11.21 -10.22
N THR A 292 -4.73 -10.68 -10.40
CA THR A 292 -5.94 -11.22 -9.73
C THR A 292 -6.24 -12.68 -10.09
N ILE A 293 -5.96 -13.10 -11.33
CA ILE A 293 -6.16 -14.48 -11.78
C ILE A 293 -5.09 -15.40 -11.17
N ARG A 294 -3.84 -14.93 -11.02
CA ARG A 294 -2.78 -15.70 -10.34
C ARG A 294 -3.15 -15.98 -8.89
N VAL A 295 -3.60 -14.96 -8.16
CA VAL A 295 -4.10 -15.10 -6.77
C VAL A 295 -5.28 -16.08 -6.73
N THR A 296 -6.24 -15.96 -7.65
CA THR A 296 -7.37 -16.91 -7.74
C THR A 296 -6.91 -18.35 -7.94
N LEU A 297 -5.95 -18.58 -8.82
CA LEU A 297 -5.34 -19.89 -9.05
C LEU A 297 -4.62 -20.42 -7.81
N ALA A 298 -3.90 -19.56 -7.07
CA ALA A 298 -3.24 -19.90 -5.82
C ALA A 298 -4.25 -20.37 -4.77
N VAL A 299 -5.33 -19.62 -4.55
CA VAL A 299 -6.41 -19.98 -3.61
C VAL A 299 -7.06 -21.31 -3.97
N ILE A 300 -7.33 -21.55 -5.26
CA ILE A 300 -7.89 -22.83 -5.73
C ILE A 300 -6.94 -23.99 -5.43
N ARG A 301 -5.64 -23.81 -5.66
CA ARG A 301 -4.61 -24.81 -5.36
C ARG A 301 -4.50 -25.06 -3.86
N ALA A 302 -4.45 -24.01 -3.04
CA ALA A 302 -4.36 -24.10 -1.58
C ALA A 302 -5.57 -24.83 -0.99
N ALA A 303 -6.77 -24.65 -1.56
CA ALA A 303 -7.96 -25.39 -1.17
C ALA A 303 -7.98 -26.87 -1.61
N GLY A 304 -6.99 -27.32 -2.39
CA GLY A 304 -6.96 -28.65 -3.00
C GLY A 304 -8.13 -28.90 -3.95
N LEU A 305 -8.69 -27.84 -4.55
CA LEU A 305 -9.92 -27.91 -5.32
C LEU A 305 -9.65 -28.23 -6.79
N SER A 306 -10.22 -29.34 -7.27
CA SER A 306 -10.42 -29.55 -8.70
C SER A 306 -11.58 -28.66 -9.18
N LEU A 307 -11.30 -27.72 -10.09
CA LEU A 307 -12.32 -26.80 -10.62
C LEU A 307 -13.47 -27.51 -11.32
N ALA A 308 -13.23 -28.69 -11.90
CA ALA A 308 -14.26 -29.50 -12.52
C ALA A 308 -15.31 -29.99 -11.50
N ASP A 309 -14.93 -30.07 -10.22
CA ASP A 309 -15.77 -30.52 -9.11
C ASP A 309 -16.32 -29.35 -8.28
N SER A 310 -15.99 -28.10 -8.65
CA SER A 310 -16.55 -26.91 -8.03
C SER A 310 -18.02 -26.72 -8.43
N ALA A 311 -18.82 -26.15 -7.53
CA ALA A 311 -20.19 -25.76 -7.82
C ALA A 311 -20.28 -24.50 -8.70
N GLY A 312 -19.17 -23.80 -8.92
CA GLY A 312 -19.06 -22.65 -9.80
C GLY A 312 -17.97 -21.67 -9.39
N LEU A 313 -17.62 -20.80 -10.33
CA LEU A 313 -16.83 -19.58 -10.13
C LEU A 313 -17.77 -18.39 -10.21
N PHE A 314 -17.75 -17.53 -9.20
CA PHE A 314 -18.73 -16.46 -9.03
C PHE A 314 -18.03 -15.10 -8.97
N LEU A 315 -18.44 -14.18 -9.85
CA LEU A 315 -17.87 -12.83 -9.88
C LEU A 315 -18.68 -11.87 -9.02
N VAL A 316 -18.00 -11.22 -8.11
CA VAL A 316 -18.50 -10.21 -7.17
C VAL A 316 -17.70 -8.92 -7.36
N GLY A 317 -18.25 -7.81 -6.92
CA GLY A 317 -17.60 -6.50 -7.01
C GLY A 317 -17.88 -5.78 -8.33
N GLY A 318 -17.90 -4.45 -8.27
CA GLY A 318 -18.31 -3.61 -9.40
C GLY A 318 -17.33 -3.65 -10.58
N ALA A 319 -16.04 -3.82 -10.32
CA ALA A 319 -15.01 -3.86 -11.36
C ALA A 319 -15.00 -5.20 -12.11
N SER A 320 -15.54 -6.28 -11.53
CA SER A 320 -15.81 -7.55 -12.24
C SER A 320 -16.75 -7.43 -13.43
N ARG A 321 -17.44 -6.28 -13.62
CA ARG A 321 -18.26 -6.01 -14.81
C ARG A 321 -17.47 -5.84 -16.10
N MET A 322 -16.17 -5.56 -16.02
CA MET A 322 -15.34 -5.47 -17.22
C MET A 322 -15.38 -6.81 -17.96
N PRO A 323 -15.82 -6.88 -19.23
CA PRO A 323 -15.94 -8.14 -19.96
C PRO A 323 -14.63 -8.94 -20.05
N LEU A 324 -13.49 -8.23 -19.98
CA LEU A 324 -12.16 -8.82 -19.98
C LEU A 324 -11.94 -9.75 -18.79
N VAL A 325 -12.45 -9.42 -17.59
CA VAL A 325 -12.32 -10.25 -16.37
C VAL A 325 -12.88 -11.64 -16.62
N ALA A 326 -14.14 -11.71 -17.04
CA ALA A 326 -14.81 -12.98 -17.32
C ALA A 326 -14.12 -13.76 -18.45
N THR A 327 -13.62 -13.06 -19.47
CA THR A 327 -12.93 -13.65 -20.62
C THR A 327 -11.61 -14.30 -20.20
N MET A 328 -10.80 -13.59 -19.41
CA MET A 328 -9.51 -14.08 -18.94
C MET A 328 -9.68 -15.22 -17.94
N LEU A 329 -10.59 -15.09 -16.98
CA LEU A 329 -10.91 -16.19 -16.04
C LEU A 329 -11.37 -17.44 -16.79
N HIS A 330 -12.25 -17.31 -17.79
CA HIS A 330 -12.69 -18.46 -18.57
C HIS A 330 -11.54 -19.13 -19.34
N ARG A 331 -10.65 -18.32 -19.92
CA ARG A 331 -9.48 -18.81 -20.67
C ARG A 331 -8.50 -19.57 -19.76
N GLU A 332 -8.20 -19.01 -18.60
CA GLU A 332 -7.18 -19.57 -17.70
C GLU A 332 -7.71 -20.74 -16.87
N LEU A 333 -8.98 -20.67 -16.43
CA LEU A 333 -9.57 -21.67 -15.52
C LEU A 333 -10.36 -22.76 -16.25
N GLY A 334 -10.70 -22.56 -17.53
CA GLY A 334 -11.51 -23.49 -18.34
C GLY A 334 -12.97 -23.62 -17.89
N VAL A 335 -13.37 -22.91 -16.83
CA VAL A 335 -14.75 -22.86 -16.31
C VAL A 335 -15.34 -21.50 -16.63
N ALA A 336 -16.58 -21.47 -17.11
CA ALA A 336 -17.26 -20.21 -17.36
C ALA A 336 -17.65 -19.55 -16.02
N PRO A 337 -17.18 -18.32 -15.72
CA PRO A 337 -17.61 -17.62 -14.53
C PRO A 337 -19.10 -17.27 -14.62
N THR A 338 -19.79 -17.36 -13.49
CA THR A 338 -21.17 -16.88 -13.36
C THR A 338 -21.13 -15.38 -13.19
N VAL A 339 -21.51 -14.67 -14.26
CA VAL A 339 -21.65 -13.21 -14.27
C VAL A 339 -23.07 -12.84 -13.83
N LEU A 340 -23.16 -11.87 -12.93
CA LEU A 340 -24.41 -11.37 -12.38
C LEU A 340 -24.78 -10.04 -13.02
N ASP A 341 -26.08 -9.75 -13.10
CA ASP A 341 -26.55 -8.45 -13.60
C ASP A 341 -26.14 -7.31 -12.64
N GLN A 342 -26.18 -7.57 -11.33
CA GLN A 342 -25.84 -6.62 -10.26
C GLN A 342 -24.88 -7.26 -9.26
N PRO A 343 -23.60 -7.48 -9.63
CA PRO A 343 -22.61 -8.12 -8.76
C PRO A 343 -22.39 -7.35 -7.44
N GLU A 344 -22.62 -6.04 -7.44
CA GLU A 344 -22.53 -5.19 -6.25
C GLU A 344 -23.57 -5.50 -5.15
N VAL A 345 -24.79 -5.96 -5.49
CA VAL A 345 -25.89 -6.12 -4.49
C VAL A 345 -25.81 -7.48 -3.76
N VAL A 346 -25.05 -8.40 -4.32
CA VAL A 346 -25.00 -9.83 -3.98
C VAL A 346 -24.57 -10.07 -2.54
N VAL A 347 -23.55 -9.35 -2.09
CA VAL A 347 -23.00 -9.46 -0.73
C VAL A 347 -24.03 -9.01 0.30
N ALA A 348 -24.68 -7.86 0.07
CA ALA A 348 -25.74 -7.35 0.93
C ALA A 348 -26.98 -8.26 0.95
N GLU A 349 -27.41 -8.81 -0.19
CA GLU A 349 -28.54 -9.75 -0.23
C GLU A 349 -28.20 -11.11 0.40
N GLY A 350 -26.97 -11.59 0.23
CA GLY A 350 -26.49 -12.81 0.85
C GLY A 350 -26.45 -12.72 2.38
N SER A 351 -26.07 -11.55 2.91
CA SER A 351 -25.93 -11.35 4.36
C SER A 351 -27.25 -11.44 5.12
N VAL A 352 -28.37 -11.04 4.53
CA VAL A 352 -29.71 -11.19 5.16
C VAL A 352 -30.28 -12.61 5.07
N LEU A 353 -29.73 -13.45 4.20
CA LEU A 353 -30.08 -14.85 4.06
C LEU A 353 -29.21 -15.76 4.93
N TRP A 354 -28.08 -15.24 5.40
CA TRP A 354 -27.15 -15.97 6.25
C TRP A 354 -27.74 -16.22 7.65
N MET A 355 -27.73 -17.48 8.07
CA MET A 355 -28.12 -17.90 9.42
C MET A 355 -26.87 -18.28 10.22
N GLU A 356 -26.73 -17.74 11.43
CA GLU A 356 -25.64 -18.16 12.32
C GLU A 356 -25.96 -19.58 12.78
N SER A 357 -25.02 -20.50 12.63
CA SER A 357 -25.09 -21.76 13.35
C SER A 357 -24.32 -21.59 14.66
N GLU A 358 -24.89 -22.03 15.79
CA GLU A 358 -24.25 -22.02 17.12
C GLU A 358 -22.90 -22.77 17.19
N ALA A 359 -22.51 -23.48 16.12
CA ALA A 359 -21.25 -24.23 16.03
C ALA A 359 -20.11 -23.48 15.31
N ALA A 360 -20.36 -22.29 14.74
CA ALA A 360 -19.35 -21.54 13.99
C ALA A 360 -18.64 -20.51 14.88
N THR A 361 -17.88 -20.96 15.87
CA THR A 361 -16.74 -20.18 16.32
C THR A 361 -15.80 -20.10 15.12
N LEU A 362 -15.47 -18.89 14.65
CA LEU A 362 -14.53 -18.64 13.56
C LEU A 362 -13.14 -19.18 13.95
N GLN A 363 -12.94 -20.48 13.79
CA GLN A 363 -11.65 -21.14 13.84
C GLN A 363 -11.24 -21.39 12.40
N PHE A 364 -10.31 -20.59 11.91
CA PHE A 364 -9.63 -20.85 10.65
C PHE A 364 -8.83 -22.15 10.83
N ALA A 365 -9.18 -23.18 10.07
CA ALA A 365 -8.37 -24.39 10.01
C ALA A 365 -7.14 -24.08 9.16
N ARG A 366 -6.00 -23.90 9.83
CA ARG A 366 -4.66 -23.98 9.22
C ARG A 366 -4.55 -25.31 8.44
N ALA A 367 -3.88 -25.30 7.31
CA ALA A 367 -3.65 -26.50 6.51
C ALA A 367 -3.04 -27.62 7.38
N VAL A 368 -3.75 -28.74 7.53
CA VAL A 368 -3.30 -29.87 8.34
C VAL A 368 -2.33 -30.72 7.52
N THR A 369 -1.04 -30.60 7.79
CA THR A 369 -0.03 -31.58 7.36
C THR A 369 -0.01 -32.75 8.37
N PRO A 370 0.01 -34.03 7.96
CA PRO A 370 0.01 -35.15 8.91
C PRO A 370 1.31 -35.20 9.71
N ALA A 371 1.22 -35.14 11.04
CA ALA A 371 2.37 -35.21 11.94
C ALA A 371 3.16 -36.54 11.78
N ALA A 372 4.48 -36.44 11.60
CA ALA A 372 5.40 -37.56 11.70
C ALA A 372 5.61 -37.95 13.19
N PRO A 373 5.88 -39.23 13.50
CA PRO A 373 6.02 -39.69 14.89
C PRO A 373 7.35 -39.24 15.51
N VAL A 374 7.26 -38.60 16.68
CA VAL A 374 8.37 -38.10 17.50
C VAL A 374 9.25 -39.24 18.04
N PRO A 375 10.59 -39.20 17.90
CA PRO A 375 11.51 -40.06 18.63
C PRO A 375 11.76 -39.54 20.06
N THR A 376 11.71 -40.42 21.06
CA THR A 376 12.00 -40.12 22.48
C THR A 376 13.44 -39.64 22.72
N ALA A 377 13.59 -38.49 23.39
CA ALA A 377 14.87 -37.89 23.78
C ALA A 377 15.60 -38.65 24.91
N PRO A 378 16.94 -38.66 24.95
CA PRO A 378 17.72 -39.11 26.11
C PRO A 378 17.92 -38.01 27.15
N ALA A 379 18.17 -38.42 28.40
CA ALA A 379 18.15 -37.59 29.61
C ALA A 379 19.29 -36.53 29.71
N PRO A 380 19.08 -35.44 30.48
CA PRO A 380 20.03 -34.32 30.55
C PRO A 380 21.20 -34.60 31.50
N VAL A 381 22.38 -34.09 31.12
CA VAL A 381 23.61 -34.09 31.92
C VAL A 381 23.79 -32.71 32.55
N THR A 382 24.04 -32.68 33.85
CA THR A 382 24.17 -31.46 34.68
C THR A 382 25.55 -30.81 34.53
N PRO A 383 25.67 -29.49 34.30
CA PRO A 383 26.95 -28.79 34.40
C PRO A 383 27.25 -28.29 35.82
N GLN A 384 28.54 -28.31 36.14
CA GLN A 384 29.16 -28.05 37.43
C GLN A 384 29.55 -26.57 37.58
N ALA A 385 29.46 -26.04 38.81
CA ALA A 385 29.61 -24.62 39.14
C ALA A 385 31.06 -24.10 39.32
N ALA A 386 31.27 -22.86 38.85
CA ALA A 386 32.02 -21.70 39.38
C ALA A 386 33.55 -21.83 39.68
N PRO A 387 34.34 -20.72 39.61
CA PRO A 387 34.28 -19.65 40.64
C PRO A 387 34.49 -18.21 40.14
N GLY A 388 33.87 -17.25 40.83
CA GLY A 388 33.88 -15.82 40.50
C GLY A 388 35.02 -14.98 41.07
N LEU A 389 34.91 -13.68 40.85
CA LEU A 389 35.69 -12.62 41.51
C LEU A 389 34.77 -11.46 41.90
N VAL A 390 35.04 -10.96 43.10
CA VAL A 390 34.29 -9.93 43.84
C VAL A 390 35.01 -8.59 43.69
N PHE A 391 34.26 -7.48 43.51
CA PHE A 391 34.72 -6.17 43.97
C PHE A 391 33.57 -5.33 44.58
N SER A 392 33.93 -4.61 45.64
CA SER A 392 33.08 -3.94 46.62
C SER A 392 32.54 -2.57 46.17
N PRO A 393 31.42 -2.09 46.76
CA PRO A 393 30.78 -0.83 46.38
C PRO A 393 31.45 0.39 47.03
N ARG A 394 31.45 1.51 46.29
CA ARG A 394 31.86 2.83 46.80
C ARG A 394 30.63 3.74 46.88
N THR A 395 30.41 4.27 48.07
CA THR A 395 29.30 5.18 48.41
C THR A 395 29.74 6.62 48.18
N GLU A 396 28.99 7.40 47.41
CA GLU A 396 28.98 8.87 47.52
C GLU A 396 27.54 9.40 47.57
N GLN A 397 27.37 10.40 48.42
CA GLN A 397 26.12 11.02 48.83
C GLN A 397 25.85 12.26 47.97
N HIS A 398 24.61 12.48 47.53
CA HIS A 398 24.14 13.81 47.13
C HIS A 398 22.75 14.17 47.68
N ALA A 399 22.61 15.47 47.94
CA ALA A 399 21.64 16.16 48.78
C ALA A 399 20.30 16.48 48.05
N PRO A 400 19.23 16.89 48.77
CA PRO A 400 17.90 16.99 48.18
C PRO A 400 17.69 18.27 47.36
N TYR A 401 17.17 18.12 46.14
CA TYR A 401 16.77 19.20 45.25
C TYR A 401 15.36 19.73 45.61
N ARG A 402 15.17 21.04 45.44
CA ARG A 402 14.04 21.86 45.89
C ARG A 402 13.23 22.30 44.68
N ALA A 403 11.92 22.02 44.68
CA ALA A 403 11.00 22.39 43.59
C ALA A 403 10.83 23.92 43.44
N PRO A 404 10.81 24.47 42.21
CA PRO A 404 10.34 25.83 41.94
C PRO A 404 8.82 25.89 41.69
N GLN A 405 8.19 26.92 42.27
CA GLN A 405 6.80 27.31 42.05
C GLN A 405 6.66 28.01 40.70
N GLN A 406 5.61 27.70 39.92
CA GLN A 406 5.24 28.44 38.72
C GLN A 406 4.15 29.49 39.05
N ASP A 407 4.46 30.75 38.71
CA ASP A 407 3.57 31.90 38.73
C ASP A 407 2.63 31.91 37.52
N THR A 408 1.36 32.27 37.76
CA THR A 408 0.30 32.39 36.75
C THR A 408 0.28 33.79 36.12
N PRO A 409 0.19 33.95 34.79
CA PRO A 409 -0.11 35.25 34.17
C PRO A 409 -1.63 35.50 33.97
N PRO A 410 -2.07 36.77 33.87
CA PRO A 410 -3.46 37.17 34.10
C PRO A 410 -4.37 37.14 32.86
N ARG A 411 -5.67 36.91 33.13
CA ARG A 411 -6.81 37.01 32.18
C ARG A 411 -6.86 38.36 31.45
N GLN A 412 -6.98 38.32 30.12
CA GLN A 412 -7.50 39.43 29.33
C GLN A 412 -8.95 39.22 28.92
N ALA A 413 -9.71 40.31 28.97
CA ALA A 413 -11.16 40.38 28.79
C ALA A 413 -11.55 40.64 27.32
N LEU A 414 -12.61 39.97 26.87
CA LEU A 414 -13.28 40.18 25.57
C LEU A 414 -14.02 41.52 25.51
N PRO A 415 -13.99 42.25 24.37
CA PRO A 415 -14.89 43.36 24.10
C PRO A 415 -16.25 42.89 23.51
N PRO A 416 -17.30 43.73 23.60
CA PRO A 416 -18.70 43.29 23.51
C PRO A 416 -19.29 43.21 22.09
N ARG A 417 -20.29 42.31 21.96
CA ARG A 417 -21.21 42.16 20.83
C ARG A 417 -21.91 43.48 20.47
N THR A 418 -21.95 43.79 19.18
CA THR A 418 -22.89 44.75 18.59
C THR A 418 -23.65 44.10 17.42
N ALA A 419 -24.82 44.68 17.14
CA ALA A 419 -26.02 44.04 16.64
C ALA A 419 -26.09 43.78 15.12
N GLN A 420 -26.92 42.80 14.75
CA GLN A 420 -27.45 42.56 13.40
C GLN A 420 -28.11 43.82 12.80
N PRO A 421 -28.13 43.90 11.46
CA PRO A 421 -29.31 44.42 10.77
C PRO A 421 -29.94 43.42 9.79
N ALA A 422 -31.28 43.41 9.90
CA ALA A 422 -32.35 42.82 9.12
C ALA A 422 -32.15 42.55 7.61
N THR A 423 -32.72 41.42 7.21
CA THR A 423 -33.17 41.01 5.87
C THR A 423 -34.19 41.98 5.26
N PRO A 424 -34.16 42.22 3.94
CA PRO A 424 -35.33 42.62 3.16
C PRO A 424 -35.88 41.48 2.27
N PRO A 425 -37.13 41.58 1.79
CA PRO A 425 -37.97 40.41 1.52
C PRO A 425 -37.96 39.91 0.06
N LEU A 426 -38.40 38.66 -0.07
CA LEU A 426 -38.80 37.96 -1.29
C LEU A 426 -39.77 38.77 -2.15
N SER A 427 -39.52 38.81 -3.46
CA SER A 427 -40.49 39.20 -4.49
C SER A 427 -40.67 38.07 -5.50
N VAL A 428 -41.94 37.76 -5.76
CA VAL A 428 -42.44 36.74 -6.68
C VAL A 428 -42.92 37.43 -7.96
N SER A 429 -42.48 36.96 -9.12
CA SER A 429 -43.07 37.15 -10.45
C SER A 429 -42.31 36.20 -11.39
N GLY A 430 -42.88 35.30 -12.19
CA GLY A 430 -44.11 35.32 -12.98
C GLY A 430 -43.69 35.05 -14.43
N ASP A 431 -44.20 33.96 -15.03
CA ASP A 431 -43.89 33.46 -16.39
C ASP A 431 -43.99 34.54 -17.49
N GLU A 432 -43.03 34.54 -18.44
CA GLU A 432 -43.22 35.04 -19.81
C GLU A 432 -42.43 34.18 -20.84
N PRO A 433 -42.94 33.97 -22.08
CA PRO A 433 -42.44 32.96 -23.01
C PRO A 433 -41.39 33.47 -24.01
N GLU A 434 -40.54 32.56 -24.51
CA GLU A 434 -39.54 32.83 -25.56
C GLU A 434 -40.14 33.15 -26.96
N PRO A 435 -39.46 33.98 -27.79
CA PRO A 435 -39.86 34.27 -29.16
C PRO A 435 -39.33 33.22 -30.18
N PRO A 436 -39.94 33.09 -31.37
CA PRO A 436 -39.59 32.03 -32.33
C PRO A 436 -38.37 32.37 -33.21
N GLU A 437 -37.59 31.34 -33.54
CA GLU A 437 -36.41 31.38 -34.42
C GLU A 437 -36.69 31.96 -35.80
N THR A 438 -35.71 32.68 -36.36
CA THR A 438 -35.81 33.33 -37.67
C THR A 438 -35.14 32.54 -38.79
N GLU A 439 -35.56 32.81 -40.02
CA GLU A 439 -35.13 32.13 -41.26
C GLU A 439 -33.61 32.28 -41.56
N ALA A 440 -32.91 33.16 -40.85
CA ALA A 440 -31.46 33.32 -40.91
C ALA A 440 -30.70 32.13 -40.29
N ASP A 441 -31.26 31.48 -39.27
CA ASP A 441 -30.64 30.33 -38.60
C ASP A 441 -30.72 29.05 -39.44
N ARG A 442 -31.75 28.93 -40.30
CA ARG A 442 -31.90 27.82 -41.25
C ARG A 442 -30.89 27.85 -42.41
N LEU A 443 -30.33 29.01 -42.75
CA LEU A 443 -29.43 29.17 -43.90
C LEU A 443 -27.94 28.96 -43.55
N ARG A 444 -27.54 29.11 -42.27
CA ARG A 444 -26.16 28.81 -41.83
C ARG A 444 -25.84 27.31 -41.80
N ARG A 445 -26.84 26.44 -41.61
CA ARG A 445 -26.65 24.99 -41.48
C ARG A 445 -26.40 24.24 -42.79
N LYS A 446 -26.61 24.85 -43.97
CA LYS A 446 -26.51 24.16 -45.28
C LYS A 446 -25.16 24.28 -45.99
N LYS A 447 -24.21 25.09 -45.49
CA LYS A 447 -22.89 25.30 -46.13
C LYS A 447 -21.73 24.51 -45.52
N THR A 448 -21.92 23.89 -44.35
CA THR A 448 -20.86 23.17 -43.60
C THR A 448 -20.69 21.71 -44.01
N GLY A 449 -21.69 21.10 -44.68
CA GLY A 449 -21.69 19.66 -45.00
C GLY A 449 -20.87 19.23 -46.24
N ARG A 450 -20.20 20.14 -46.95
CA ARG A 450 -19.43 19.81 -48.18
C ARG A 450 -17.91 19.93 -48.04
N ARG A 451 -17.40 20.43 -46.91
CA ARG A 451 -15.95 20.55 -46.65
C ARG A 451 -15.38 19.40 -45.81
N LEU A 452 -16.22 18.61 -45.16
CA LEU A 452 -15.79 17.48 -44.32
C LEU A 452 -15.35 16.24 -45.13
N LEU A 453 -15.89 16.01 -46.34
CA LEU A 453 -15.60 14.77 -47.08
C LEU A 453 -14.22 14.74 -47.78
N ALA A 454 -13.58 15.90 -47.99
CA ALA A 454 -12.25 15.97 -48.59
C ALA A 454 -11.10 15.89 -47.57
N GLY A 455 -11.39 16.10 -46.27
CA GLY A 455 -10.39 16.01 -45.19
C GLY A 455 -10.09 14.55 -44.79
N PHE A 456 -11.09 13.67 -44.81
CA PHE A 456 -10.92 12.28 -44.36
C PHE A 456 -9.97 11.45 -45.24
N ILE A 457 -9.96 11.66 -46.56
CA ILE A 457 -9.07 10.90 -47.47
C ILE A 457 -7.60 11.32 -47.31
N ALA A 458 -7.33 12.57 -46.92
CA ALA A 458 -5.96 13.06 -46.70
C ALA A 458 -5.37 12.60 -45.37
N VAL A 459 -6.21 12.43 -44.34
CA VAL A 459 -5.79 11.94 -43.01
C VAL A 459 -5.52 10.44 -43.05
N ASP A 460 -6.35 9.64 -43.72
CA ASP A 460 -6.11 8.19 -43.87
C ASP A 460 -4.84 7.89 -44.68
N LEU A 461 -4.52 8.68 -45.70
CA LEU A 461 -3.28 8.52 -46.47
C LEU A 461 -2.03 8.93 -45.67
N LEU A 462 -2.16 9.86 -44.71
CA LEU A 462 -1.07 10.24 -43.81
C LEU A 462 -0.86 9.21 -42.69
N ILE A 463 -1.93 8.56 -42.21
CA ILE A 463 -1.86 7.50 -41.20
C ILE A 463 -1.24 6.22 -41.80
N VAL A 464 -1.61 5.85 -43.02
CA VAL A 464 -1.00 4.70 -43.72
C VAL A 464 0.47 4.97 -44.09
N ALA A 465 0.83 6.22 -44.41
CA ALA A 465 2.22 6.62 -44.65
C ALA A 465 3.05 6.68 -43.36
N GLY A 466 2.45 7.09 -42.23
CA GLY A 466 3.09 7.10 -40.90
C GLY A 466 3.35 5.69 -40.36
N LEU A 467 2.39 4.77 -40.54
CA LEU A 467 2.57 3.35 -40.20
C LEU A 467 3.64 2.66 -41.07
N ALA A 468 3.73 3.00 -42.36
CA ALA A 468 4.77 2.47 -43.24
C ALA A 468 6.17 3.03 -42.93
N TRP A 469 6.26 4.21 -42.31
CA TRP A 469 7.51 4.80 -41.82
C TRP A 469 7.97 4.17 -40.49
N TYR A 470 7.02 3.90 -39.58
CA TYR A 470 7.29 3.29 -38.28
C TYR A 470 7.75 1.82 -38.38
N PHE A 471 7.21 1.05 -39.33
CA PHE A 471 7.58 -0.37 -39.51
C PHE A 471 8.83 -0.63 -40.38
N ASN A 472 9.50 0.41 -40.90
CA ASN A 472 10.62 0.24 -41.84
C ASN A 472 11.91 0.97 -41.43
N ARG A 473 12.14 1.13 -40.12
CA ARG A 473 13.36 1.72 -39.59
C ARG A 473 14.21 0.65 -38.89
N ASP A 474 15.03 -0.04 -39.69
CA ASP A 474 16.23 -0.73 -39.22
C ASP A 474 17.42 0.24 -39.23
N ASP A 475 18.23 0.16 -38.17
CA ASP A 475 19.63 0.56 -37.96
C ASP A 475 20.32 1.50 -38.97
N GLY A 476 20.76 2.67 -38.48
CA GLY A 476 21.76 3.47 -39.20
C GLY A 476 21.90 4.92 -38.76
N THR A 477 23.05 5.22 -38.17
CA THR A 477 23.68 6.51 -37.81
C THR A 477 23.49 7.72 -38.75
N GLY A 478 23.49 8.94 -38.18
CA GLY A 478 23.80 10.22 -38.86
C GLY A 478 22.77 11.34 -38.70
N GLY A 479 23.13 12.43 -38.00
CA GLY A 479 22.23 13.53 -37.58
C GLY A 479 22.15 14.78 -38.48
N GLU A 480 21.33 15.75 -38.02
CA GLU A 480 21.55 17.22 -37.95
C GLU A 480 20.25 17.96 -37.50
N ASP A 481 20.24 18.31 -36.22
CA ASP A 481 19.77 19.48 -35.44
C ASP A 481 18.60 20.43 -35.84
N GLY A 482 17.71 20.61 -34.84
CA GLY A 482 17.28 21.92 -34.29
C GLY A 482 15.92 21.90 -33.56
N PRO A 483 15.64 22.82 -32.60
CA PRO A 483 16.36 23.18 -31.37
C PRO A 483 15.73 22.54 -30.10
N SER A 484 16.61 22.25 -29.15
CA SER A 484 16.47 21.64 -27.82
C SER A 484 15.36 22.18 -26.89
N GLY A 485 14.47 21.28 -26.42
CA GLY A 485 14.18 21.22 -24.99
C GLY A 485 15.45 20.74 -24.29
N GLY A 486 15.85 21.37 -23.18
CA GLY A 486 17.08 20.97 -22.52
C GLY A 486 16.94 19.53 -22.05
N ASP A 487 17.69 18.61 -22.66
CA ASP A 487 18.02 17.34 -22.02
C ASP A 487 18.67 17.72 -20.69
N VAL A 488 17.97 17.47 -19.58
CA VAL A 488 18.63 17.47 -18.28
C VAL A 488 19.57 16.28 -18.34
N VAL A 489 20.83 16.55 -18.64
CA VAL A 489 21.86 15.51 -18.74
C VAL A 489 22.14 15.07 -17.32
N ALA A 490 21.90 13.79 -17.03
CA ALA A 490 22.20 13.22 -15.73
C ALA A 490 23.64 13.56 -15.31
N ALA A 491 23.83 13.85 -14.02
CA ALA A 491 25.14 14.24 -13.54
C ALA A 491 26.19 13.17 -13.87
N THR A 492 27.36 13.62 -14.31
CA THR A 492 28.52 12.73 -14.52
C THR A 492 29.56 12.89 -13.42
N SER A 493 29.37 13.85 -12.53
CA SER A 493 30.26 14.12 -11.40
C SER A 493 29.65 15.12 -10.42
N PHE A 494 30.12 15.10 -9.18
CA PHE A 494 29.89 16.10 -8.15
C PHE A 494 31.23 16.55 -7.54
N THR A 495 31.20 17.55 -6.66
CA THR A 495 32.39 18.01 -5.92
C THR A 495 32.33 17.47 -4.49
N PRO A 496 33.13 16.45 -4.13
CA PRO A 496 33.11 15.92 -2.77
C PRO A 496 33.69 16.93 -1.78
N ASN A 497 33.06 17.02 -0.60
CA ASN A 497 33.45 17.97 0.44
C ASN A 497 33.33 17.33 1.82
N TRP A 498 34.21 16.37 2.09
CA TRP A 498 34.25 15.59 3.34
C TRP A 498 34.98 16.33 4.46
N THR A 499 34.61 17.60 4.69
CA THR A 499 35.16 18.39 5.80
C THR A 499 34.29 18.28 7.04
N PRO A 500 34.86 18.19 8.25
CA PRO A 500 34.10 18.28 9.49
C PRO A 500 33.24 19.54 9.51
N ALA A 501 31.95 19.38 9.82
CA ALA A 501 30.97 20.46 9.86
C ALA A 501 29.93 20.17 10.94
N GLU A 502 29.17 21.18 11.36
CA GLU A 502 28.07 21.00 12.32
C GLU A 502 27.05 19.97 11.77
N GLU A 503 26.46 19.19 12.66
CA GLU A 503 25.44 18.18 12.33
C GLU A 503 24.31 18.81 11.51
N GLY A 504 23.86 18.13 10.45
CA GLY A 504 22.83 18.65 9.53
C GLY A 504 23.36 19.59 8.44
N THR A 505 24.66 19.88 8.40
CA THR A 505 25.25 20.69 7.31
C THR A 505 25.27 19.89 6.01
N LEU A 506 24.68 20.44 4.94
CA LEU A 506 24.85 19.94 3.57
C LEU A 506 26.31 20.10 3.12
N LEU A 507 26.96 18.99 2.82
CA LEU A 507 28.38 18.96 2.45
C LEU A 507 28.56 18.96 0.93
N ALA A 508 27.83 18.10 0.24
CA ALA A 508 27.91 17.90 -1.19
C ALA A 508 26.55 17.47 -1.77
N GLU A 509 26.38 17.63 -3.06
CA GLU A 509 25.16 17.34 -3.79
C GLU A 509 25.50 16.84 -5.20
N ILE A 510 24.79 15.82 -5.64
CA ILE A 510 24.73 15.35 -7.02
C ILE A 510 23.39 15.79 -7.59
N ALA A 511 23.35 17.02 -8.11
CA ALA A 511 22.16 17.55 -8.76
C ALA A 511 21.87 16.78 -10.05
N ASP A 512 20.61 16.51 -10.34
CA ASP A 512 20.11 15.75 -11.49
C ASP A 512 20.75 14.36 -11.60
N ALA A 513 21.05 13.67 -10.48
CA ALA A 513 21.67 12.34 -10.50
C ALA A 513 20.82 11.31 -11.26
N HIS A 514 19.49 11.45 -11.20
CA HIS A 514 18.50 10.67 -11.95
C HIS A 514 17.67 11.55 -12.90
N GLY A 515 18.20 12.71 -13.32
CA GLY A 515 17.48 13.62 -14.21
C GLY A 515 16.23 14.19 -13.57
N ILE A 516 15.05 13.79 -14.05
CA ILE A 516 13.75 14.18 -13.48
C ILE A 516 13.06 13.04 -12.71
N ASP A 517 13.70 11.88 -12.65
CA ASP A 517 13.15 10.67 -12.04
C ASP A 517 13.60 10.59 -10.59
N ARG A 518 12.69 10.19 -9.71
CA ARG A 518 12.98 10.09 -8.27
C ARG A 518 14.05 9.05 -7.97
N VAL A 519 14.88 9.33 -6.96
CA VAL A 519 15.79 8.32 -6.40
C VAL A 519 14.96 7.31 -5.61
N ARG A 520 15.04 6.02 -5.97
CA ARG A 520 14.30 4.95 -5.28
C ARG A 520 15.16 4.12 -4.36
N THR A 521 16.47 4.06 -4.55
CA THR A 521 17.35 3.29 -3.69
C THR A 521 18.78 3.84 -3.71
N LEU A 522 19.45 3.74 -2.56
CA LEU A 522 20.83 4.12 -2.33
C LEU A 522 21.49 3.00 -1.54
N VAL A 523 22.72 2.64 -1.91
CA VAL A 523 23.52 1.65 -1.19
C VAL A 523 24.98 2.08 -1.17
N ALA A 524 25.56 2.15 0.02
CA ALA A 524 26.99 2.26 0.20
C ALA A 524 27.63 0.87 0.06
N ALA A 525 28.76 0.78 -0.65
CA ALA A 525 29.51 -0.45 -0.79
C ALA A 525 30.89 -0.31 -0.16
N GLU A 526 31.28 -1.27 0.68
CA GLU A 526 32.64 -1.42 1.16
C GLU A 526 33.53 -1.89 0.00
N THR A 527 34.26 -0.94 -0.58
CA THR A 527 35.33 -1.21 -1.54
C THR A 527 36.59 -0.46 -1.11
N PRO A 528 37.77 -0.65 -1.74
CA PRO A 528 39.00 0.04 -1.34
C PRO A 528 38.86 1.57 -1.44
N ASP A 529 37.96 2.03 -2.31
CA ASP A 529 37.49 3.39 -2.42
C ASP A 529 35.99 3.43 -2.03
N PRO A 530 35.50 4.45 -1.30
CA PRO A 530 34.09 4.52 -0.91
C PRO A 530 33.19 4.73 -2.13
N MET A 531 32.29 3.78 -2.38
CA MET A 531 31.37 3.79 -3.51
C MET A 531 29.92 3.94 -3.04
N LEU A 532 29.14 4.70 -3.82
CA LEU A 532 27.69 4.78 -3.68
C LEU A 532 27.02 4.26 -4.95
N PHE A 533 26.10 3.33 -4.80
CA PHE A 533 25.19 2.91 -5.86
C PHE A 533 23.84 3.61 -5.69
N SER A 534 23.27 4.11 -6.77
CA SER A 534 21.94 4.72 -6.79
C SER A 534 21.10 4.15 -7.94
N ALA A 535 19.79 4.04 -7.74
CA ALA A 535 18.84 3.68 -8.79
C ALA A 535 17.48 4.37 -8.59
N GLY A 536 16.79 4.67 -9.69
CA GLY A 536 15.52 5.42 -9.70
C GLY A 536 14.38 4.69 -10.42
N GLU A 537 13.32 5.45 -10.73
CA GLU A 537 12.22 4.98 -11.60
C GLU A 537 12.63 4.82 -13.06
N ASP A 538 13.76 5.43 -13.45
CA ASP A 538 14.39 5.27 -14.76
C ASP A 538 14.90 3.85 -15.01
N GLY A 539 15.00 3.02 -13.97
CA GLY A 539 15.53 1.65 -14.03
C GLY A 539 17.04 1.60 -14.26
N VAL A 540 17.72 2.74 -14.16
CA VAL A 540 19.15 2.87 -14.40
C VAL A 540 19.89 2.79 -13.06
N VAL A 541 20.88 1.90 -12.99
CA VAL A 541 21.78 1.81 -11.83
C VAL A 541 23.02 2.65 -12.11
N ARG A 542 23.41 3.50 -11.16
CA ARG A 542 24.58 4.38 -11.24
C ARG A 542 25.54 4.08 -10.11
N GLN A 543 26.84 4.09 -10.44
CA GLN A 543 27.91 3.88 -9.49
C GLN A 543 28.77 5.14 -9.37
N TRP A 544 28.84 5.71 -8.18
CA TRP A 544 29.54 6.95 -7.86
C TRP A 544 30.76 6.69 -6.97
N ASP A 545 31.90 7.25 -7.35
CA ASP A 545 33.10 7.28 -6.51
C ASP A 545 33.05 8.51 -5.61
N LEU A 546 32.92 8.29 -4.30
CA LEU A 546 32.79 9.36 -3.32
C LEU A 546 34.10 10.10 -3.07
N THR A 547 35.25 9.53 -3.43
CA THR A 547 36.56 10.19 -3.30
C THR A 547 36.82 11.15 -4.44
N SER A 548 36.61 10.71 -5.67
CA SER A 548 36.84 11.54 -6.87
C SER A 548 35.65 12.42 -7.23
N GLY A 549 34.46 12.04 -6.77
CA GLY A 549 33.19 12.67 -7.14
C GLY A 549 32.72 12.30 -8.54
N SER A 550 33.25 11.25 -9.17
CA SER A 550 32.90 10.89 -10.54
C SER A 550 31.83 9.79 -10.61
N LEU A 551 30.97 9.87 -11.63
CA LEU A 551 30.19 8.73 -12.08
C LEU A 551 31.16 7.74 -12.73
N VAL A 552 31.29 6.56 -12.13
CA VAL A 552 32.20 5.50 -12.59
C VAL A 552 31.56 4.70 -13.71
N GLN A 553 30.31 4.29 -13.52
CA GLN A 553 29.58 3.44 -14.44
C GLN A 553 28.07 3.65 -14.30
N GLU A 554 27.36 3.41 -15.39
CA GLU A 554 25.91 3.43 -15.50
C GLU A 554 25.48 2.16 -16.23
N TRP A 555 24.38 1.56 -15.78
CA TRP A 555 23.74 0.40 -16.41
C TRP A 555 22.30 0.75 -16.74
N ASP A 556 22.02 1.01 -18.02
CA ASP A 556 20.72 1.37 -18.58
C ASP A 556 20.07 0.22 -19.38
N ASP A 557 20.75 -0.93 -19.46
CA ASP A 557 20.37 -2.10 -20.23
C ASP A 557 19.88 -3.28 -19.38
N LEU A 558 19.77 -3.08 -18.06
CA LEU A 558 19.21 -4.07 -17.15
C LEU A 558 17.71 -4.21 -17.38
N ASP A 559 17.23 -5.41 -17.66
CA ASP A 559 15.79 -5.72 -17.78
C ASP A 559 15.18 -5.86 -16.37
N ILE A 560 15.26 -4.78 -15.58
CA ILE A 560 14.80 -4.70 -14.18
C ILE A 560 13.64 -3.73 -13.98
N GLY A 561 13.30 -2.89 -14.97
CA GLY A 561 12.31 -1.82 -14.79
C GLY A 561 12.65 -0.89 -13.62
N GLY A 562 11.66 -0.33 -12.96
CA GLY A 562 11.86 0.55 -11.81
C GLY A 562 12.51 -0.19 -10.63
N VAL A 563 13.64 0.30 -10.13
CA VAL A 563 14.36 -0.39 -9.05
C VAL A 563 13.64 -0.18 -7.71
N HIS A 564 13.44 -1.26 -6.96
CA HIS A 564 12.72 -1.23 -5.68
C HIS A 564 13.65 -1.41 -4.47
N ALA A 565 14.70 -2.21 -4.62
CA ALA A 565 15.64 -2.48 -3.55
C ALA A 565 17.04 -2.77 -4.10
N MET A 566 18.03 -2.34 -3.34
CA MET A 566 19.42 -2.71 -3.50
C MET A 566 20.01 -3.05 -2.14
N TRP A 567 20.97 -3.95 -2.11
CA TRP A 567 21.74 -4.28 -0.92
C TRP A 567 23.21 -4.46 -1.26
N ALA A 568 24.08 -4.00 -0.38
CA ALA A 568 25.47 -4.40 -0.36
C ALA A 568 25.62 -5.61 0.56
N THR A 569 26.39 -6.59 0.13
CA THR A 569 26.68 -7.78 0.94
C THR A 569 28.15 -8.16 0.87
N PRO A 570 28.79 -8.47 2.00
CA PRO A 570 30.21 -8.83 2.02
C PRO A 570 30.56 -10.04 1.15
N SER A 571 31.77 -10.05 0.61
CA SER A 571 32.39 -11.23 -0.01
C SER A 571 33.58 -11.73 0.81
N GLU A 572 34.04 -12.97 0.55
CA GLU A 572 35.27 -13.50 1.17
C GLU A 572 36.50 -12.60 0.96
N ASP A 573 36.53 -11.87 -0.15
CA ASP A 573 37.64 -11.00 -0.53
C ASP A 573 37.57 -9.60 0.12
N GLY A 574 36.54 -9.36 0.96
CA GLY A 574 36.33 -8.09 1.68
C GLY A 574 35.82 -6.96 0.80
N LEU A 575 35.22 -7.28 -0.34
CA LEU A 575 34.59 -6.34 -1.26
C LEU A 575 33.10 -6.67 -1.39
N ASP A 576 32.22 -5.68 -1.27
CA ASP A 576 30.79 -5.98 -1.33
C ASP A 576 30.32 -6.40 -2.73
N TYR A 577 29.46 -7.41 -2.78
CA TYR A 577 28.54 -7.64 -3.89
C TYR A 577 27.39 -6.64 -3.82
N ILE A 578 26.84 -6.24 -4.96
CA ILE A 578 25.60 -5.45 -5.01
C ILE A 578 24.50 -6.30 -5.62
N VAL A 579 23.41 -6.46 -4.88
CA VAL A 579 22.21 -7.13 -5.39
C VAL A 579 21.16 -6.07 -5.64
N VAL A 580 20.63 -6.02 -6.87
CA VAL A 580 19.56 -5.11 -7.27
C VAL A 580 18.33 -5.87 -7.70
N VAL A 581 17.16 -5.39 -7.29
CA VAL A 581 15.86 -5.96 -7.62
C VAL A 581 14.90 -4.83 -8.00
N GLY A 582 14.25 -4.98 -9.15
CA GLY A 582 13.23 -4.07 -9.63
C GLY A 582 11.92 -4.78 -9.98
N ASP A 583 11.20 -4.20 -10.94
CA ASP A 583 9.99 -4.75 -11.54
C ASP A 583 10.27 -6.17 -12.08
N GLY A 584 9.50 -7.15 -11.58
CA GLY A 584 9.65 -8.56 -11.98
C GLY A 584 10.48 -9.42 -11.02
N TYR A 585 11.06 -8.82 -9.97
CA TYR A 585 11.60 -9.52 -8.79
C TYR A 585 12.71 -10.53 -9.06
N THR A 586 13.34 -10.41 -10.22
CA THR A 586 14.54 -11.18 -10.57
C THR A 586 15.75 -10.40 -10.09
N PRO A 587 16.56 -10.95 -9.16
CA PRO A 587 17.76 -10.28 -8.71
C PRO A 587 18.83 -10.23 -9.80
N TYR A 588 19.53 -9.11 -9.87
CA TYR A 588 20.79 -8.97 -10.60
C TYR A 588 21.91 -8.80 -9.60
N LEU A 589 23.02 -9.48 -9.85
CA LEU A 589 24.20 -9.49 -8.98
C LEU A 589 25.35 -8.77 -9.68
N TRP A 590 25.84 -7.70 -9.06
CA TRP A 590 27.13 -7.09 -9.38
C TRP A 590 28.22 -7.72 -8.54
N THR A 591 29.33 -8.07 -9.19
CA THR A 591 30.49 -8.64 -8.49
C THR A 591 31.73 -7.77 -8.63
N PRO A 592 32.54 -7.61 -7.56
CA PRO A 592 33.81 -6.89 -7.63
C PRO A 592 34.78 -7.44 -8.69
N ALA A 593 34.70 -8.75 -8.96
CA ALA A 593 35.55 -9.43 -9.92
C ALA A 593 35.23 -9.06 -11.38
N THR A 594 33.95 -8.93 -11.72
CA THR A 594 33.51 -8.58 -13.09
C THR A 594 33.32 -7.08 -13.28
N ARG A 595 32.99 -6.37 -12.19
CA ARG A 595 32.52 -4.99 -12.18
C ARG A 595 31.32 -4.77 -13.10
N ASP A 596 30.45 -5.78 -13.19
CA ASP A 596 29.28 -5.76 -14.03
C ASP A 596 28.13 -6.51 -13.36
N PHE A 597 26.90 -6.18 -13.74
CA PHE A 597 25.70 -6.88 -13.28
C PHE A 597 25.42 -8.10 -14.16
N ALA A 598 24.97 -9.19 -13.54
CA ALA A 598 24.46 -10.36 -14.23
C ALA A 598 23.09 -10.76 -13.69
N ASP A 599 22.20 -11.21 -14.58
CA ASP A 599 20.97 -11.90 -14.20
C ASP A 599 21.32 -13.24 -13.55
N VAL A 600 20.93 -13.41 -12.30
CA VAL A 600 21.22 -14.58 -11.48
C VAL A 600 20.02 -15.53 -11.29
N GLY A 601 18.97 -15.30 -12.08
CA GLY A 601 17.71 -16.03 -11.97
C GLY A 601 16.95 -15.70 -10.69
N ALA A 602 15.70 -16.15 -10.62
CA ALA A 602 14.83 -15.90 -9.48
C ALA A 602 14.64 -17.15 -8.61
N PRO A 603 14.45 -16.98 -7.29
CA PRO A 603 14.08 -18.08 -6.40
C PRO A 603 12.79 -18.77 -6.86
N GLY A 604 12.61 -20.03 -6.48
CA GLY A 604 11.44 -20.81 -6.86
C GLY A 604 10.17 -20.40 -6.12
N MET A 605 10.31 -19.73 -4.98
CA MET A 605 9.22 -19.12 -4.22
C MET A 605 8.56 -17.99 -5.02
N VAL A 606 7.29 -18.18 -5.36
CA VAL A 606 6.46 -17.14 -5.95
C VAL A 606 6.10 -16.18 -4.83
N LEU A 607 6.57 -14.95 -4.95
CA LEU A 607 6.30 -13.91 -3.97
C LEU A 607 4.94 -13.28 -4.28
N GLU A 608 4.03 -13.32 -3.30
CA GLU A 608 2.64 -12.90 -3.47
C GLU A 608 2.46 -11.39 -3.22
N ASP A 609 3.31 -10.76 -2.39
CA ASP A 609 3.38 -9.32 -2.11
C ASP A 609 4.82 -8.87 -1.82
N LEU A 610 5.25 -7.78 -2.44
CA LEU A 610 6.68 -7.57 -2.71
C LEU A 610 7.16 -6.16 -2.47
N VAL A 611 7.46 -5.87 -1.20
CA VAL A 611 8.56 -4.94 -0.86
C VAL A 611 9.28 -5.41 0.42
N GLN A 612 8.55 -5.94 1.41
CA GLN A 612 9.16 -6.28 2.71
C GLN A 612 9.73 -7.71 2.81
N GLY A 613 9.35 -8.61 1.90
CA GLY A 613 9.63 -10.05 1.92
C GLY A 613 11.03 -10.50 1.51
N GLN A 614 11.98 -9.58 1.30
CA GLN A 614 13.21 -9.89 0.56
C GLN A 614 14.43 -9.27 1.23
N ARG A 615 15.56 -9.97 1.15
CA ARG A 615 16.85 -9.44 1.58
C ARG A 615 18.00 -10.19 0.91
N ALA A 616 18.99 -9.45 0.40
CA ALA A 616 20.26 -10.04 0.05
C ALA A 616 21.25 -10.00 1.22
N GLY A 617 22.13 -10.98 1.25
CA GLY A 617 23.18 -11.13 2.25
C GLY A 617 24.22 -12.13 1.76
N SER A 618 25.03 -12.64 2.69
CA SER A 618 26.05 -13.63 2.39
C SER A 618 25.99 -14.77 3.40
N VAL A 619 26.30 -15.98 2.94
CA VAL A 619 26.47 -17.17 3.77
C VAL A 619 27.81 -17.78 3.42
N ASP A 620 28.74 -17.83 4.37
CA ASP A 620 30.13 -18.26 4.16
C ASP A 620 30.78 -17.61 2.92
N GLY A 621 30.51 -16.30 2.72
CA GLY A 621 31.06 -15.51 1.60
C GLY A 621 30.42 -15.75 0.23
N VAL A 622 29.40 -16.61 0.15
CA VAL A 622 28.54 -16.80 -1.02
C VAL A 622 27.40 -15.78 -0.96
N PRO A 623 27.14 -15.00 -2.03
CA PRO A 623 26.02 -14.07 -2.05
C PRO A 623 24.71 -14.84 -2.15
N VAL A 624 23.81 -14.58 -1.22
CA VAL A 624 22.51 -15.23 -1.14
C VAL A 624 21.38 -14.21 -1.18
N TYR A 625 20.24 -14.66 -1.66
CA TYR A 625 19.01 -13.92 -1.69
C TYR A 625 17.95 -14.66 -0.87
N GLY A 626 17.58 -14.07 0.25
CA GLY A 626 16.51 -14.57 1.08
C GLY A 626 15.19 -13.97 0.67
N VAL A 627 14.17 -14.83 0.59
CA VAL A 627 12.80 -14.43 0.32
C VAL A 627 11.85 -15.12 1.31
N TYR A 628 10.81 -14.43 1.75
CA TYR A 628 9.84 -14.97 2.70
C TYR A 628 8.40 -14.53 2.40
N ASN A 629 7.45 -15.31 2.92
CA ASN A 629 6.05 -14.94 3.09
C ASN A 629 5.61 -15.24 4.55
N ASN A 630 4.32 -15.19 4.83
CA ASN A 630 3.79 -15.44 6.18
C ASN A 630 3.93 -16.89 6.67
N ASP A 631 4.28 -17.84 5.80
CA ASP A 631 4.27 -19.28 6.10
C ASP A 631 5.64 -19.95 5.93
N GLU A 632 6.56 -19.37 5.15
CA GLU A 632 7.84 -19.98 4.79
C GLU A 632 8.87 -18.94 4.35
N PHE A 633 10.15 -19.35 4.38
CA PHE A 633 11.25 -18.60 3.80
C PHE A 633 12.16 -19.52 2.98
N GLU A 634 12.79 -18.96 1.95
CA GLU A 634 13.73 -19.61 1.06
C GLU A 634 15.03 -18.80 1.00
N LEU A 635 16.17 -19.48 1.08
CA LEU A 635 17.47 -18.92 0.77
C LEU A 635 17.91 -19.44 -0.60
N TYR A 636 18.30 -18.52 -1.48
CA TYR A 636 18.71 -18.79 -2.85
C TYR A 636 20.16 -18.35 -3.06
N ASP A 637 20.99 -19.25 -3.59
CA ASP A 637 22.38 -18.96 -3.96
C ASP A 637 22.39 -18.22 -5.30
N LEU A 638 22.89 -16.98 -5.29
CA LEU A 638 22.88 -16.14 -6.48
C LEU A 638 23.97 -16.54 -7.49
N GLU A 639 25.09 -17.13 -7.05
CA GLU A 639 26.13 -17.56 -7.97
C GLU A 639 25.80 -18.92 -8.60
N ALA A 640 25.34 -19.87 -7.78
CA ALA A 640 24.98 -21.21 -8.23
C ALA A 640 23.59 -21.27 -8.90
N GLN A 641 22.78 -20.22 -8.71
CA GLN A 641 21.41 -20.10 -9.23
C GLN A 641 20.51 -21.26 -8.76
N GLU A 642 20.62 -21.62 -7.47
CA GLU A 642 19.87 -22.71 -6.88
C GLU A 642 19.38 -22.39 -5.46
N SER A 643 18.25 -22.99 -5.07
CA SER A 643 17.75 -22.88 -3.70
C SER A 643 18.67 -23.66 -2.75
N LEU A 644 19.22 -22.96 -1.75
CA LEU A 644 19.98 -23.57 -0.65
C LEU A 644 19.04 -24.30 0.32
N GLY A 645 17.82 -23.82 0.43
CA GLY A 645 16.76 -24.49 1.14
C GLY A 645 15.52 -23.61 1.29
N ARG A 646 14.46 -24.26 1.73
CA ARG A 646 13.15 -23.65 1.95
C ARG A 646 12.53 -24.30 3.16
N TRP A 647 12.10 -23.46 4.10
CA TRP A 647 11.66 -23.90 5.41
C TRP A 647 10.33 -23.23 5.75
N PRO A 648 9.35 -23.99 6.26
CA PRO A 648 8.16 -23.39 6.83
C PRO A 648 8.51 -22.65 8.11
N LEU A 649 7.84 -21.54 8.37
CA LEU A 649 7.86 -20.91 9.69
C LEU A 649 7.17 -21.84 10.70
N PRO A 650 7.72 -21.99 11.92
CA PRO A 650 7.09 -22.79 12.95
C PRO A 650 5.66 -22.33 13.28
N ASP A 651 4.82 -23.26 13.72
CA ASP A 651 3.44 -22.93 14.08
C ASP A 651 3.39 -21.85 15.18
N GLY A 652 2.63 -20.78 14.92
CA GLY A 652 2.52 -19.63 15.81
C GLY A 652 3.55 -18.53 15.59
N TYR A 653 4.51 -18.73 14.68
CA TYR A 653 5.48 -17.69 14.30
C TYR A 653 4.86 -16.78 13.23
N ALA A 654 5.13 -15.48 13.31
CA ALA A 654 4.60 -14.45 12.43
C ALA A 654 5.58 -13.28 12.24
N PHE A 655 5.34 -12.49 11.20
CA PHE A 655 6.10 -11.28 10.85
C PHE A 655 7.60 -11.50 10.64
N PRO A 656 8.04 -12.52 9.89
CA PRO A 656 9.48 -12.76 9.68
C PRO A 656 10.21 -11.53 9.11
N ARG A 657 11.46 -11.34 9.52
CA ARG A 657 12.41 -10.36 8.98
C ARG A 657 13.74 -11.06 8.73
N LEU A 658 14.16 -11.09 7.48
CA LEU A 658 15.47 -11.62 7.12
C LEU A 658 16.58 -10.66 7.55
N PHE A 659 17.69 -11.22 8.01
CA PHE A 659 18.89 -10.45 8.35
C PHE A 659 20.16 -11.28 8.17
N SER A 660 21.25 -10.62 7.79
CA SER A 660 22.60 -11.18 7.79
C SER A 660 23.24 -10.98 9.17
N SER A 661 23.99 -11.97 9.65
CA SER A 661 24.89 -11.82 10.81
C SER A 661 25.95 -10.76 10.54
N GLY A 662 26.52 -10.16 11.59
CA GLY A 662 27.48 -9.07 11.42
C GLY A 662 28.83 -9.48 10.85
N ASP A 663 29.17 -10.76 10.91
CA ASP A 663 30.31 -11.34 10.19
C ASP A 663 30.03 -11.68 8.73
N GLY A 664 28.77 -11.52 8.28
CA GLY A 664 28.33 -11.88 6.93
C GLY A 664 28.43 -13.37 6.62
N LEU A 665 28.60 -14.23 7.63
CA LEU A 665 28.74 -15.68 7.43
C LEU A 665 27.40 -16.41 7.41
N SER A 666 26.33 -15.79 7.91
CA SER A 666 25.03 -16.44 8.05
C SER A 666 23.88 -15.49 7.75
N MET A 667 22.80 -16.07 7.21
CA MET A 667 21.51 -15.42 7.09
C MET A 667 20.54 -16.08 8.06
N HIS A 668 19.70 -15.27 8.67
CA HIS A 668 18.78 -15.66 9.71
C HIS A 668 17.41 -15.02 9.51
N VAL A 669 16.40 -15.55 10.20
CA VAL A 669 15.06 -14.98 10.22
C VAL A 669 14.71 -14.61 11.65
N ALA A 670 14.61 -13.32 11.94
CA ALA A 670 13.98 -12.84 13.18
C ALA A 670 12.46 -12.87 13.00
N THR A 671 11.71 -13.27 14.02
CA THR A 671 10.26 -13.52 13.90
C THR A 671 9.60 -13.47 15.27
N VAL A 672 8.29 -13.20 15.31
CA VAL A 672 7.51 -13.15 16.55
C VAL A 672 6.79 -14.47 16.76
N THR A 673 6.94 -15.07 17.94
CA THR A 673 6.25 -16.31 18.34
C THR A 673 4.82 -16.04 18.79
N SER A 674 4.01 -17.10 18.93
CA SER A 674 2.64 -16.99 19.42
C SER A 674 2.53 -16.51 20.87
N GLU A 675 3.63 -16.59 21.61
CA GLU A 675 3.74 -16.08 22.98
C GLU A 675 4.18 -14.61 23.01
N GLN A 676 4.18 -13.91 21.86
CA GLN A 676 4.61 -12.51 21.74
C GLN A 676 6.07 -12.33 22.17
N GLN A 677 6.93 -13.28 21.78
CA GLN A 677 8.39 -13.20 21.97
C GLN A 677 9.08 -13.09 20.62
N VAL A 678 10.21 -12.39 20.55
CA VAL A 678 11.06 -12.42 19.36
C VAL A 678 11.94 -13.67 19.44
N ASP A 679 12.01 -14.40 18.34
CA ASP A 679 12.88 -15.55 18.17
C ASP A 679 13.64 -15.44 16.85
N VAL A 680 14.73 -16.18 16.74
CA VAL A 680 15.55 -16.25 15.52
C VAL A 680 15.58 -17.69 15.02
N LEU A 681 15.32 -17.87 13.73
CA LEU A 681 15.53 -19.11 13.02
C LEU A 681 16.88 -19.04 12.30
N ASP A 682 17.61 -20.15 12.35
CA ASP A 682 18.80 -20.35 11.55
C ASP A 682 18.39 -20.46 10.07
N GLY A 683 18.92 -19.58 9.21
CA GLY A 683 18.49 -19.54 7.82
C GLY A 683 18.97 -20.71 6.98
N ALA A 684 19.99 -21.47 7.43
CA ALA A 684 20.49 -22.64 6.71
C ALA A 684 19.75 -23.94 7.08
N THR A 685 19.07 -23.96 8.22
CA THR A 685 18.41 -25.17 8.75
C THR A 685 16.92 -25.00 9.01
N GLY A 686 16.44 -23.76 9.13
CA GLY A 686 15.07 -23.42 9.54
C GLY A 686 14.75 -23.71 11.00
N GLU A 687 15.71 -24.20 11.76
CA GLU A 687 15.51 -24.56 13.16
C GLU A 687 15.56 -23.30 14.04
N PRO A 688 14.72 -23.23 15.09
CA PRO A 688 14.82 -22.17 16.09
C PRO A 688 16.19 -22.18 16.74
N TRP A 689 16.90 -21.07 16.58
CA TRP A 689 18.19 -20.82 17.21
C TRP A 689 18.00 -20.25 18.63
N GLY A 690 16.90 -19.53 18.89
CA GLY A 690 16.55 -18.99 20.20
C GLY A 690 17.26 -17.67 20.47
N LEU A 691 16.54 -16.58 20.81
CA LEU A 691 17.16 -15.32 21.26
C LEU A 691 17.50 -15.26 22.76
N GLY A 692 17.11 -16.27 23.53
CA GLY A 692 17.31 -16.29 24.99
C GLY A 692 16.51 -15.24 25.77
N LEU A 693 15.62 -14.50 25.11
CA LEU A 693 14.77 -13.47 25.70
C LEU A 693 13.81 -14.06 26.74
N THR A 694 13.95 -13.63 27.99
CA THR A 694 13.02 -14.00 29.06
C THR A 694 11.75 -13.16 29.00
N ALA A 695 10.68 -13.62 29.65
CA ALA A 695 9.47 -12.80 29.81
C ALA A 695 9.73 -11.50 30.61
N GLU A 696 10.84 -11.43 31.36
CA GLU A 696 11.29 -10.20 32.04
C GLU A 696 11.96 -9.24 31.05
N ASP A 697 12.76 -9.74 30.11
CA ASP A 697 13.41 -8.93 29.07
C ASP A 697 12.39 -8.33 28.09
N MET A 698 11.29 -9.06 27.84
CA MET A 698 10.17 -8.60 27.01
C MET A 698 9.13 -7.77 27.79
N ALA A 699 9.35 -7.51 29.08
CA ALA A 699 8.37 -6.81 29.90
C ALA A 699 8.23 -5.34 29.44
N GLY A 700 7.10 -5.01 28.85
CA GLY A 700 6.82 -3.66 28.36
C GLY A 700 7.30 -3.42 26.92
N VAL A 701 7.67 -4.47 26.19
CA VAL A 701 7.89 -4.46 24.74
C VAL A 701 6.61 -4.97 24.04
N THR A 702 6.19 -4.31 22.97
CA THR A 702 5.17 -4.77 22.05
C THR A 702 5.84 -5.52 20.89
N THR A 703 5.29 -6.68 20.53
CA THR A 703 5.74 -7.44 19.34
C THR A 703 4.82 -7.24 18.14
N GLU A 704 3.97 -6.21 18.20
CA GLU A 704 3.09 -5.81 17.10
C GLU A 704 3.87 -5.12 15.97
N ALA A 705 5.04 -4.55 16.30
CA ALA A 705 5.98 -3.93 15.38
C ALA A 705 7.41 -4.34 15.78
N PHE A 706 8.22 -4.81 14.82
CA PHE A 706 9.66 -4.99 15.03
C PHE A 706 10.43 -4.81 13.70
N GLY A 707 11.62 -4.25 13.82
CA GLY A 707 12.55 -4.04 12.71
C GLY A 707 13.90 -4.72 12.98
N VAL A 708 14.73 -4.81 11.95
CA VAL A 708 16.15 -5.14 12.10
C VAL A 708 16.96 -3.97 11.56
N VAL A 709 17.81 -3.39 12.42
CA VAL A 709 18.70 -2.28 12.10
C VAL A 709 20.15 -2.74 12.20
N TYR A 710 21.05 -2.03 11.52
CA TYR A 710 22.47 -2.36 11.52
C TYR A 710 23.27 -1.23 12.17
N TYR A 711 24.24 -1.60 12.98
CA TYR A 711 25.23 -0.68 13.55
C TYR A 711 26.61 -1.29 13.36
N TRP A 712 27.43 -0.67 12.50
CA TRP A 712 28.75 -1.18 12.12
C TRP A 712 28.74 -2.66 11.70
N GLY A 713 27.75 -3.03 10.89
CA GLY A 713 27.56 -4.40 10.41
C GLY A 713 26.82 -5.32 11.40
N THR A 714 26.80 -5.02 12.69
CA THR A 714 26.09 -5.84 13.68
C THR A 714 24.57 -5.64 13.56
N PRO A 715 23.78 -6.72 13.41
CA PRO A 715 22.32 -6.64 13.37
C PRO A 715 21.72 -6.49 14.77
N TYR A 716 20.79 -5.55 14.92
CA TYR A 716 20.00 -5.33 16.11
C TYR A 716 18.51 -5.49 15.80
N ALA A 717 17.79 -6.25 16.62
CA ALA A 717 16.34 -6.17 16.63
C ALA A 717 15.92 -4.87 17.30
N MET A 718 15.14 -4.07 16.59
CA MET A 718 14.53 -2.85 17.10
C MET A 718 13.11 -3.17 17.52
N LEU A 719 12.86 -3.07 18.82
CA LEU A 719 11.63 -3.49 19.48
C LEU A 719 10.90 -2.28 20.06
N TYR A 720 9.59 -2.23 19.88
CA TYR A 720 8.80 -1.08 20.29
C TYR A 720 8.34 -1.26 21.72
N GLY A 721 8.62 -0.29 22.57
CA GLY A 721 8.23 -0.30 23.97
C GLY A 721 6.84 0.31 24.20
N SER A 722 6.07 -0.32 25.08
CA SER A 722 4.86 0.25 25.69
C SER A 722 5.14 1.50 26.54
N ASP A 723 6.41 1.76 26.87
CA ASP A 723 6.90 2.98 27.51
C ASP A 723 7.13 4.13 26.51
N ARG A 724 6.81 3.91 25.22
CA ARG A 724 7.09 4.81 24.09
C ARG A 724 8.58 4.94 23.80
N TYR A 725 9.40 3.92 24.12
CA TYR A 725 10.80 3.88 23.71
C TYR A 725 11.10 2.72 22.75
N LEU A 726 12.01 2.92 21.81
CA LEU A 726 12.61 1.84 21.04
C LEU A 726 13.69 1.15 21.87
N HIS A 727 13.71 -0.18 21.87
CA HIS A 727 14.69 -1.01 22.55
C HIS A 727 15.49 -1.79 21.51
N PHE A 728 16.82 -1.80 21.62
CA PHE A 728 17.68 -2.49 20.64
C PHE A 728 18.32 -3.72 21.26
N TRP A 729 18.19 -4.84 20.57
CA TRP A 729 18.71 -6.14 20.99
C TRP A 729 19.74 -6.67 20.00
N ASP A 730 20.96 -6.90 20.46
CA ASP A 730 22.04 -7.45 19.63
C ASP A 730 21.67 -8.87 19.19
N LEU A 731 21.46 -9.08 17.89
CA LEU A 731 21.03 -10.37 17.35
C LEU A 731 22.17 -11.38 17.25
N ASP A 732 23.43 -10.92 17.15
CA ASP A 732 24.61 -11.79 17.10
C ASP A 732 25.00 -12.28 18.50
N GLN A 733 25.01 -11.38 19.49
CA GLN A 733 25.44 -11.66 20.85
C GLN A 733 24.30 -12.01 21.81
N GLN A 734 23.05 -11.82 21.38
CA GLN A 734 21.85 -12.05 22.18
C GLN A 734 21.83 -11.26 23.49
N MET A 735 22.20 -9.98 23.42
CA MET A 735 22.25 -9.10 24.60
C MET A 735 21.44 -7.82 24.37
N GLN A 736 20.74 -7.38 25.41
CA GLN A 736 20.12 -6.06 25.43
C GLN A 736 21.20 -4.97 25.36
N THR A 737 21.02 -3.99 24.49
CA THR A 737 21.76 -2.74 24.58
C THR A 737 21.03 -1.76 25.50
N THR A 738 21.76 -0.87 26.17
CA THR A 738 21.19 0.08 27.14
C THR A 738 20.60 1.34 26.50
N ALA A 739 20.45 1.40 25.18
CA ALA A 739 20.00 2.58 24.46
C ALA A 739 18.50 2.50 24.19
N SER A 740 17.79 3.60 24.46
CA SER A 740 16.35 3.68 24.27
C SER A 740 15.94 5.05 23.74
N VAL A 741 15.21 5.11 22.62
CA VAL A 741 14.79 6.38 21.98
C VAL A 741 13.31 6.60 22.19
N PRO A 742 12.85 7.76 22.69
CA PRO A 742 11.43 8.05 22.70
C PRO A 742 10.90 8.07 21.26
N TYR A 743 9.88 7.28 20.95
CA TYR A 743 9.19 7.32 19.67
C TYR A 743 7.81 7.97 19.82
N GLU A 744 7.47 8.86 18.90
CA GLU A 744 6.11 9.34 18.71
C GLU A 744 5.59 8.69 17.42
N ASP A 745 4.74 7.68 17.55
CA ASP A 745 3.95 7.07 16.47
C ASP A 745 4.74 6.86 15.15
N THR A 746 5.86 6.12 15.21
CA THR A 746 6.57 5.69 14.01
C THR A 746 5.91 4.45 13.42
N ASP A 747 5.13 4.66 12.35
CA ASP A 747 4.53 3.59 11.52
C ASP A 747 5.57 2.60 10.94
N ASP A 748 5.12 1.39 10.60
CA ASP A 748 5.91 0.19 10.27
C ASP A 748 6.70 0.21 8.93
N ASN A 749 7.07 1.37 8.40
CA ASN A 749 7.64 1.48 7.05
C ASN A 749 8.83 2.44 6.94
N TYR A 750 9.93 2.15 7.63
CA TYR A 750 11.12 2.99 7.56
C TYR A 750 12.42 2.22 7.33
N HIS A 751 13.32 2.85 6.56
CA HIS A 751 14.74 2.51 6.60
C HIS A 751 15.32 3.11 7.87
N PHE A 752 15.85 2.24 8.71
CA PHE A 752 16.48 2.59 9.96
C PHE A 752 17.91 2.08 9.95
N GLU A 753 18.84 2.97 10.23
CA GLU A 753 20.26 2.66 10.34
C GLU A 753 20.82 3.36 11.58
N MET A 754 21.65 2.67 12.36
CA MET A 754 22.32 3.28 13.50
C MET A 754 23.66 3.85 13.02
N VAL A 755 23.92 5.11 13.40
CA VAL A 755 25.14 5.85 13.04
C VAL A 755 25.73 6.51 14.28
N ASP A 756 26.99 6.90 14.20
CA ASP A 756 27.64 7.73 15.23
C ASP A 756 27.59 9.20 14.81
N THR A 757 27.13 10.07 15.70
CA THR A 757 27.33 11.52 15.61
C THR A 757 28.55 11.94 16.43
N ALA A 758 28.83 13.24 16.49
CA ALA A 758 29.93 13.78 17.29
C ALA A 758 29.85 13.39 18.78
N ASP A 759 28.63 13.39 19.31
CA ASP A 759 28.36 13.39 20.75
C ASP A 759 27.76 12.06 21.23
N GLU A 760 27.12 11.29 20.35
CA GLU A 760 26.42 10.05 20.70
C GLU A 760 26.16 9.15 19.48
N THR A 761 25.65 7.95 19.71
CA THR A 761 25.03 7.15 18.64
C THR A 761 23.64 7.71 18.34
N ALA A 762 23.24 7.74 17.07
CA ALA A 762 21.94 8.20 16.61
C ALA A 762 21.27 7.17 15.69
N LEU A 763 19.95 7.26 15.56
CA LEU A 763 19.14 6.52 14.62
C LEU A 763 18.82 7.41 13.41
N LEU A 764 19.28 7.01 12.22
CA LEU A 764 18.78 7.57 10.97
C LEU A 764 17.36 7.05 10.71
N CYS A 765 16.45 7.97 10.40
CA CYS A 765 15.05 7.69 10.15
C CYS A 765 14.54 8.59 9.02
N LEU A 766 13.79 8.03 8.08
CA LEU A 766 13.00 8.78 7.11
C LEU A 766 11.53 8.53 7.45
N THR A 767 10.72 9.55 7.76
CA THR A 767 9.32 9.39 8.21
C THR A 767 8.31 9.27 7.06
N ASP A 768 7.04 8.98 7.38
CA ASP A 768 5.90 8.85 6.45
C ASP A 768 5.42 10.20 5.91
N THR A 769 5.79 11.25 6.61
CA THR A 769 5.73 12.65 6.18
C THR A 769 6.92 13.07 5.31
N ASP A 770 7.76 12.11 4.91
CA ASP A 770 8.98 12.31 4.14
C ASP A 770 9.98 13.27 4.83
N GLU A 771 10.19 13.11 6.14
CA GLU A 771 11.18 13.88 6.91
C GLU A 771 12.39 12.99 7.21
N ALA A 772 13.57 13.34 6.67
CA ALA A 772 14.83 12.65 6.96
C ALA A 772 15.48 13.24 8.22
N ARG A 773 15.80 12.40 9.21
CA ARG A 773 16.32 12.81 10.51
C ARG A 773 17.39 11.87 11.06
N ALA A 774 18.29 12.40 11.88
CA ALA A 774 19.11 11.64 12.82
C ALA A 774 18.61 11.91 14.25
N ILE A 775 18.31 10.86 15.03
CA ILE A 775 17.79 10.99 16.40
C ILE A 775 18.81 10.42 17.39
N GLY A 776 19.38 11.26 18.25
CA GLY A 776 20.34 10.85 19.26
C GLY A 776 19.77 9.81 20.24
N LEU A 777 20.46 8.67 20.41
CA LEU A 777 19.96 7.56 21.22
C LEU A 777 19.97 7.84 22.73
N ALA A 778 20.81 8.74 23.21
CA ALA A 778 20.91 9.14 24.61
C ALA A 778 20.14 10.43 24.91
N THR A 779 20.11 11.37 23.97
CA THR A 779 19.45 12.69 24.17
C THR A 779 18.00 12.73 23.68
N GLY A 780 17.66 11.95 22.66
CA GLY A 780 16.41 12.07 21.90
C GLY A 780 16.32 13.34 21.06
N GLU A 781 17.40 14.13 20.95
CA GLU A 781 17.44 15.30 20.07
C GLU A 781 17.49 14.84 18.61
N ALA A 782 16.73 15.52 17.74
CA ALA A 782 16.63 15.19 16.33
C ALA A 782 17.25 16.29 15.47
N THR A 783 18.12 15.89 14.54
CA THR A 783 18.66 16.75 13.48
C THR A 783 17.99 16.40 12.17
N GLU A 784 17.43 17.39 11.48
CA GLU A 784 16.73 17.21 10.20
C GLU A 784 17.68 17.42 9.02
N PHE A 785 17.52 16.58 7.99
CA PHE A 785 18.17 16.70 6.69
C PHE A 785 17.11 17.12 5.68
N VAL A 786 17.11 18.40 5.31
CA VAL A 786 16.07 18.98 4.43
C VAL A 786 16.70 19.28 3.07
N PRO A 787 16.48 18.44 2.04
CA PRO A 787 16.94 18.71 0.68
C PRO A 787 16.63 20.14 0.23
N PRO A 788 17.53 20.82 -0.50
CA PRO A 788 17.30 22.18 -0.98
C PRO A 788 16.07 22.30 -1.88
N ASP A 789 15.93 21.30 -2.75
CA ASP A 789 14.86 21.09 -3.71
C ASP A 789 14.40 19.62 -3.54
N GLY A 790 13.13 19.31 -3.76
CA GLY A 790 12.60 17.95 -3.60
C GLY A 790 12.22 17.50 -2.17
N THR A 791 11.62 16.31 -2.10
CA THR A 791 11.18 15.64 -0.87
C THR A 791 11.99 14.35 -0.70
N PRO A 792 12.63 14.08 0.45
CA PRO A 792 13.52 12.93 0.59
C PRO A 792 12.72 11.62 0.48
N THR A 793 13.18 10.73 -0.38
CA THR A 793 12.57 9.42 -0.67
C THR A 793 13.39 8.27 -0.11
N LYS A 794 14.69 8.49 0.13
CA LYS A 794 15.62 7.53 0.72
C LYS A 794 16.63 8.20 1.63
N LEU A 795 17.07 7.45 2.64
CA LEU A 795 18.09 7.83 3.61
C LEU A 795 18.96 6.62 3.93
N VAL A 796 20.28 6.76 3.79
CA VAL A 796 21.29 5.76 4.17
C VAL A 796 22.51 6.45 4.79
N SER A 797 23.43 5.69 5.36
CA SER A 797 24.75 6.19 5.73
C SER A 797 25.85 5.76 4.74
N VAL A 798 26.90 6.57 4.64
CA VAL A 798 28.15 6.23 3.94
C VAL A 798 29.35 6.52 4.85
N VAL A 799 30.42 5.73 4.72
CA VAL A 799 31.68 5.98 5.41
C VAL A 799 32.71 6.50 4.41
N VAL A 800 33.22 7.72 4.62
CA VAL A 800 34.30 8.29 3.81
C VAL A 800 35.43 8.73 4.72
N GLY A 801 36.64 8.21 4.50
CA GLY A 801 37.81 8.57 5.32
C GLY A 801 37.69 8.17 6.80
N GLY A 802 36.84 7.21 7.12
CA GLY A 802 36.57 6.75 8.50
C GLY A 802 35.53 7.58 9.25
N LEU A 803 34.85 8.51 8.58
CA LEU A 803 33.73 9.29 9.12
C LEU A 803 32.43 8.87 8.42
N GLN A 804 31.33 8.82 9.18
CA GLN A 804 29.99 8.56 8.69
C GLN A 804 29.29 9.85 8.26
N TYR A 805 28.52 9.74 7.18
CA TYR A 805 27.70 10.81 6.63
C TYR A 805 26.31 10.26 6.32
N ALA A 806 25.27 11.07 6.50
CA ALA A 806 23.93 10.73 6.03
C ALA A 806 23.80 11.10 4.55
N VAL A 807 23.11 10.27 3.78
CA VAL A 807 22.87 10.48 2.35
C VAL A 807 21.39 10.39 2.08
N THR A 808 20.82 11.46 1.51
CA THR A 808 19.44 11.48 1.05
C THR A 808 19.38 11.36 -0.47
N GLY A 809 18.35 10.69 -0.96
CA GLY A 809 17.87 10.86 -2.33
C GLY A 809 16.45 11.41 -2.29
N ASP A 810 16.02 12.12 -3.32
CA ASP A 810 14.71 12.79 -3.32
C ASP A 810 13.84 12.54 -4.56
N THR A 811 12.67 13.18 -4.56
CA THR A 811 11.67 13.12 -5.63
C THR A 811 12.11 13.75 -6.94
N ASP A 812 13.08 14.66 -6.90
CA ASP A 812 13.54 15.43 -8.07
C ASP A 812 14.76 14.78 -8.72
N GLY A 813 15.31 13.72 -8.10
CA GLY A 813 16.39 12.91 -8.66
C GLY A 813 17.77 13.32 -8.15
N ASP A 814 17.84 14.14 -7.11
CA ASP A 814 19.09 14.61 -6.52
C ASP A 814 19.55 13.66 -5.40
N ILE A 815 20.87 13.67 -5.15
CA ILE A 815 21.50 12.96 -4.03
C ILE A 815 22.28 13.96 -3.19
N GLN A 816 21.99 14.04 -1.89
CA GLN A 816 22.64 14.99 -0.97
C GLN A 816 23.38 14.27 0.15
N PHE A 817 24.52 14.85 0.55
CA PHE A 817 25.38 14.33 1.61
C PHE A 817 25.42 15.30 2.79
N TRP A 818 25.12 14.80 3.99
CA TRP A 818 24.95 15.59 5.20
C TRP A 818 25.98 15.20 6.26
N SER A 819 26.48 16.21 6.98
CA SER A 819 27.37 15.99 8.14
C SER A 819 26.59 15.41 9.31
N LEU A 820 27.19 14.41 9.97
CA LEU A 820 26.76 13.88 11.27
C LEU A 820 27.53 14.49 12.46
N GLY A 821 28.31 15.55 12.22
CA GLY A 821 29.01 16.29 13.28
C GLY A 821 30.38 15.76 13.70
N GLN A 822 30.82 14.62 13.16
CA GLN A 822 32.05 13.91 13.54
C GLN A 822 33.37 14.66 13.28
#